data_AF-A0A925XL04-F1
#
_entry.id   AF-A0A925XL04-F1
#
_cell.length_a   1.000
_cell.length_b   1.000
_cell.length_c   1.000
_cell.angle_alpha   90.00
_cell.angle_beta   90.00
_cell.angle_gamma   90.00
#
_symmetry.space_group_name_H-M   'P 1'
#
loop_
_entity.id
_entity.type
_entity.pdbx_description
1 polymer ?
#
loop_
_entity_poly.entity_id
_entity_poly.type
_entity_poly.pdbx_seq_one_letter_code
_entity_poly.pdbx_strand_id
1 'polypeptide(L)'
;MTSEATFLALPGSSALSAFRAARLLAKIRLVEPSALHVDARFIHFVHARAPLQSAERARLDALLVYGDTTAGFGGPLTDSPSDASFLIVPRLGTISPWASKATDIVHNTGLAVIQRIERGTLYRIQFKSRLLGGRAIAADALAPIAAVLHDRMTESVIDPATEPSVLFSSLAGKPMQTIPMLAEGRTALEQINGALGLALSDDEIDYLHNAFTAMGRDPTDVELMMFAQANSEHCRHKIFNATWTIDGVRQDVTLFDMIRATHAAAPQGTVVAYSDNAAVLEGRIAQRFYPHSDHPDGAVGVDYAARDQLTHTVFKVETHNHPTAISPFPGASTGAGGEIRDEGATGRGAKPKAGLCGFSVSHLRIPDMRHSWERDTDVVERSTGGDDDLGFPARIADALSIMIDGPIGAAAFNNEFGRPNLIGYFRSYEQNVGGRRYGYHKPIMIAGGIGNIIDDQVRKHDLPPGTLLVQLGGPGMRIGLGGGAASSLGAGTNTEELDFDSVQRGNPEMQRRAQEVIDRCWALGSHNPVLSIHDVGAGGLSNAMPELADQSRRGARIRLADIPVEESGMSPLEIWCNEAQERYALGIAPGHIAAFAWLARRERCPYAVIGRIADDDNLVIEGGVTEDSLTESLVTKDSEPKDSGTKDEGTKDEGTIGEGGERVVDMPMSVLLGKPPRMQRDVSHVERPLPAFETASLTLEECALNVLRHPTVGSKSFLVTIGDRTVGGMNCRDSMVGPWQVPVADCAVTTLSFDGYAGEAMAIGERTPLAVIDAAAASRIAIGEALTNIAAADVQLERIKISANWMAACGVAGEDAKLFDAVRAASELCVALGISIPVGKDSLSMKSAWRDGDVEKVVAAPVSLIASAAAPVDDVRRSMTPQLVADNQTVLVLVDLGAGRSRMGGSILAQVTEQVGNECPDLDQPEKLAAFIRVMSELRRKGLVLAYHDRSDGGLFATLTEMAFAGHVGISVNLDVLAVDPVAADWGDFKIRTDQVSVRRHELVIRALFNEELGAVLQVRDGEKSAVMEALRAAGLGALSQIIGRPNSTDVVEFWCDAKPVFSRARSVLHSAWSETSWRIARLRDNPECA
;
A
#
# COMPACT_ATOMS: atom_id res chain seq x y z
N MET A 1 24.28 18.34 44.93
CA MET A 1 23.61 19.44 44.22
C MET A 1 22.95 18.83 43.01
N THR A 2 21.65 18.59 43.07
CA THR A 2 20.85 18.11 41.95
C THR A 2 20.82 19.20 40.89
N SER A 3 21.51 18.98 39.78
CA SER A 3 21.50 19.86 38.60
C SER A 3 20.06 20.01 38.11
N GLU A 4 19.51 21.22 38.10
CA GLU A 4 18.19 21.48 37.52
C GLU A 4 18.24 21.21 36.01
N ALA A 5 17.25 20.46 35.51
CA ALA A 5 17.08 20.22 34.09
C ALA A 5 16.90 21.56 33.35
N THR A 6 17.48 21.67 32.16
CA THR A 6 17.43 22.88 31.33
C THR A 6 16.52 22.64 30.13
N PHE A 7 15.57 23.55 29.91
CA PHE A 7 14.68 23.55 28.75
C PHE A 7 14.91 24.80 27.90
N LEU A 8 15.08 24.64 26.59
CA LEU A 8 15.34 25.74 25.65
C LEU A 8 14.32 25.73 24.51
N ALA A 9 13.96 26.92 24.02
CA ALA A 9 13.25 27.11 22.75
C ALA A 9 14.13 27.94 21.80
N LEU A 10 14.54 27.36 20.68
CA LEU A 10 15.53 27.92 19.78
C LEU A 10 14.93 28.22 18.40
N PRO A 11 15.09 29.45 17.85
CA PRO A 11 14.71 29.76 16.48
C PRO A 11 15.34 28.81 15.46
N GLY A 12 14.55 28.35 14.49
CA GLY A 12 15.03 27.71 13.27
C GLY A 12 14.78 28.56 12.02
N SER A 13 15.02 27.94 10.86
CA SER A 13 14.81 28.52 9.53
C SER A 13 13.32 28.69 9.18
N SER A 14 13.04 29.33 8.04
CA SER A 14 11.68 29.43 7.49
C SER A 14 11.08 28.03 7.27
N ALA A 15 9.82 27.86 7.66
CA ALA A 15 9.06 26.62 7.46
C ALA A 15 8.24 26.63 6.16
N LEU A 16 8.10 27.79 5.50
CA LEU A 16 7.32 27.95 4.27
C LEU A 16 8.16 28.61 3.17
N SER A 17 8.18 27.97 2.00
CA SER A 17 8.51 28.62 0.73
C SER A 17 7.38 29.58 0.30
N ALA A 18 7.69 30.55 -0.57
CA ALA A 18 6.71 31.54 -1.05
C ALA A 18 5.41 30.92 -1.61
N PHE A 19 5.48 29.86 -2.41
CA PHE A 19 4.26 29.23 -2.98
C PHE A 19 3.41 28.51 -1.93
N ARG A 20 4.04 27.83 -0.94
CA ARG A 20 3.33 27.21 0.19
C ARG A 20 2.65 28.26 1.07
N ALA A 21 3.32 29.39 1.31
CA ALA A 21 2.72 30.52 2.03
C ALA A 21 1.51 31.09 1.28
N ALA A 22 1.62 31.29 -0.05
CA ALA A 22 0.49 31.75 -0.87
C ALA A 22 -0.70 30.77 -0.84
N ARG A 23 -0.43 29.46 -0.93
CA ARG A 23 -1.46 28.41 -0.84
C ARG A 23 -2.14 28.38 0.52
N LEU A 24 -1.35 28.46 1.59
CA LEU A 24 -1.88 28.50 2.96
C LEU A 24 -2.71 29.77 3.20
N LEU A 25 -2.24 30.92 2.72
CA LEU A 25 -2.99 32.18 2.79
C LEU A 25 -4.33 32.10 2.08
N ALA A 26 -4.40 31.44 0.92
CA ALA A 26 -5.66 31.22 0.22
C ALA A 26 -6.64 30.39 1.05
N LYS A 27 -6.17 29.32 1.73
CA LYS A 27 -6.99 28.53 2.67
C LYS A 27 -7.46 29.35 3.87
N ILE A 28 -6.57 30.11 4.48
CA ILE A 28 -6.90 30.99 5.62
C ILE A 28 -7.96 32.01 5.21
N ARG A 29 -7.88 32.59 4.00
CA ARG A 29 -8.86 33.57 3.50
C ARG A 29 -10.27 33.02 3.31
N LEU A 30 -10.45 31.70 3.23
CA LEU A 30 -11.78 31.08 3.18
C LEU A 30 -12.51 31.19 4.53
N VAL A 31 -11.75 31.12 5.64
CA VAL A 31 -12.31 31.21 7.00
C VAL A 31 -12.19 32.63 7.58
N GLU A 32 -11.18 33.39 7.19
CA GLU A 32 -10.96 34.78 7.60
C GLU A 32 -10.47 35.64 6.41
N PRO A 33 -11.37 36.26 5.64
CA PRO A 33 -11.04 37.02 4.43
C PRO A 33 -10.12 38.22 4.65
N SER A 34 -9.96 38.71 5.89
CA SER A 34 -9.09 39.86 6.19
C SER A 34 -7.60 39.52 6.27
N ALA A 35 -7.21 38.24 6.17
CA ALA A 35 -5.82 37.81 6.17
C ALA A 35 -5.04 38.37 4.96
N LEU A 36 -3.93 39.05 5.23
CA LEU A 36 -3.09 39.71 4.23
C LEU A 36 -1.82 38.92 3.91
N HIS A 37 -1.22 38.31 4.93
CA HIS A 37 0.06 37.61 4.83
C HIS A 37 0.13 36.46 5.84
N VAL A 38 0.89 35.41 5.50
CA VAL A 38 1.26 34.33 6.42
C VAL A 38 2.74 34.03 6.25
N ASP A 39 3.45 33.94 7.36
CA ASP A 39 4.80 33.39 7.43
C ASP A 39 4.87 32.29 8.48
N ALA A 40 5.93 31.49 8.44
CA ALA A 40 6.18 30.50 9.47
C ALA A 40 7.67 30.20 9.64
N ARG A 41 8.08 29.85 10.85
CA ARG A 41 9.43 29.35 11.15
C ARG A 41 9.40 28.15 12.07
N PHE A 42 10.44 27.33 11.99
CA PHE A 42 10.64 26.27 12.96
C PHE A 42 11.06 26.84 14.32
N ILE A 43 10.62 26.16 15.38
CA ILE A 43 11.09 26.33 16.75
C ILE A 43 11.58 24.98 17.23
N HIS A 44 12.79 24.92 17.76
CA HIS A 44 13.37 23.70 18.31
C HIS A 44 13.31 23.75 19.83
N PHE A 45 12.67 22.76 20.44
CA PHE A 45 12.58 22.60 21.88
C PHE A 45 13.63 21.60 22.34
N VAL A 46 14.45 21.93 23.33
CA VAL A 46 15.57 21.11 23.79
C VAL A 46 15.44 20.86 25.27
N HIS A 47 15.47 19.58 25.68
CA HIS A 47 15.55 19.17 27.06
C HIS A 47 16.94 18.60 27.36
N ALA A 48 17.66 19.22 28.29
CA ALA A 48 18.99 18.81 28.73
C ALA A 48 19.02 18.53 30.24
N ARG A 49 19.77 17.50 30.67
CA ARG A 49 19.91 17.11 32.09
C ARG A 49 20.63 18.16 32.94
N ALA A 50 21.39 19.03 32.28
CA ALA A 50 22.16 20.09 32.90
C ALA A 50 22.31 21.27 31.91
N PRO A 51 22.66 22.47 32.42
CA PRO A 51 23.00 23.59 31.56
C PRO A 51 24.12 23.25 30.57
N LEU A 52 23.92 23.61 29.30
CA LEU A 52 24.90 23.35 28.24
C LEU A 52 26.14 24.22 28.42
N GLN A 53 27.32 23.62 28.31
CA GLN A 53 28.58 24.35 28.21
C GLN A 53 28.66 25.11 26.88
N SER A 54 29.51 26.14 26.81
CA SER A 54 29.62 26.98 25.59
C SER A 54 29.94 26.18 24.33
N ALA A 55 30.80 25.16 24.44
CA ALA A 55 31.14 24.28 23.30
C ALA A 55 29.97 23.38 22.88
N GLU A 56 29.23 22.84 23.85
CA GLU A 56 28.03 22.02 23.60
C GLU A 56 26.93 22.86 22.94
N ARG A 57 26.74 24.08 23.45
CA ARG A 57 25.77 25.03 22.89
C ARG A 57 26.12 25.43 21.46
N ALA A 58 27.38 25.74 21.18
CA ALA A 58 27.82 26.08 19.82
C ALA A 58 27.62 24.92 18.84
N ARG A 59 27.85 23.67 19.28
CA ARG A 59 27.61 22.47 18.45
C ARG A 59 26.11 22.27 18.19
N LEU A 60 25.27 22.41 19.21
CA LEU A 60 23.82 22.35 19.07
C LEU A 60 23.30 23.43 18.11
N ASP A 61 23.74 24.68 18.25
CA ASP A 61 23.34 25.77 17.36
C ASP A 61 23.73 25.47 15.90
N ALA A 62 24.94 24.91 15.67
CA ALA A 62 25.36 24.51 14.34
C ALA A 62 24.50 23.39 13.73
N LEU A 63 24.03 22.42 14.55
CA LEU A 63 23.15 21.34 14.09
C LEU A 63 21.74 21.82 13.72
N LEU A 64 21.25 22.87 14.40
CA LEU A 64 19.90 23.39 14.20
C LEU A 64 19.80 24.45 13.08
N VAL A 65 20.91 24.75 12.40
CA VAL A 65 20.94 25.56 11.18
C VAL A 65 20.86 24.64 9.96
N TYR A 66 19.65 24.47 9.42
CA TYR A 66 19.38 23.67 8.22
C TYR A 66 18.21 24.25 7.42
N GLY A 67 18.03 23.82 6.17
CA GLY A 67 16.99 24.32 5.27
C GLY A 67 17.35 25.65 4.60
N ASP A 68 16.36 26.31 4.00
CA ASP A 68 16.57 27.60 3.32
C ASP A 68 16.74 28.72 4.34
N THR A 69 17.98 29.16 4.55
CA THR A 69 18.35 30.28 5.41
C THR A 69 18.27 31.63 4.68
N THR A 70 18.01 31.63 3.36
CA THR A 70 17.96 32.82 2.50
C THR A 70 16.54 33.33 2.27
N ALA A 71 15.55 32.45 2.38
CA ALA A 71 14.15 32.82 2.58
C ALA A 71 14.03 33.55 3.92
N GLY A 72 14.21 34.87 3.89
CA GLY A 72 14.07 35.70 5.08
C GLY A 72 12.71 35.43 5.72
N PHE A 73 12.73 35.03 6.99
CA PHE A 73 11.58 35.29 7.86
C PHE A 73 11.28 36.77 7.68
N GLY A 74 10.07 37.11 7.24
CA GLY A 74 9.70 38.48 6.89
C GLY A 74 10.21 39.43 7.97
N GLY A 75 10.75 40.59 7.55
CA GLY A 75 11.17 41.64 8.48
C GLY A 75 10.09 41.86 9.56
N PRO A 76 10.46 42.33 10.77
CA PRO A 76 9.61 42.25 11.94
C PRO A 76 8.16 42.65 11.61
N LEU A 77 7.20 41.71 11.75
CA LEU A 77 5.79 42.13 11.84
C LEU A 77 5.77 43.19 12.93
N THR A 78 5.28 44.37 12.59
CA THR A 78 5.02 45.42 13.56
C THR A 78 4.22 44.80 14.70
N ASP A 79 4.52 45.09 15.96
CA ASP A 79 3.73 44.71 17.14
C ASP A 79 2.34 45.38 17.10
N SER A 80 1.58 45.11 16.03
CA SER A 80 0.23 45.57 15.84
C SER A 80 -0.65 44.62 16.63
N PRO A 81 -1.53 45.13 17.52
CA PRO A 81 -2.48 44.30 18.25
C PRO A 81 -3.50 43.57 17.35
N SER A 82 -3.41 43.73 16.02
CA SER A 82 -4.22 43.06 15.01
C SER A 82 -3.70 41.70 14.55
N ASP A 83 -2.44 41.36 14.80
CA ASP A 83 -1.78 40.17 14.23
C ASP A 83 -1.91 38.96 15.18
N ALA A 84 -1.90 37.75 14.64
CA ALA A 84 -2.04 36.51 15.42
C ALA A 84 -0.84 35.57 15.20
N SER A 85 -0.45 34.85 16.26
CA SER A 85 0.61 33.85 16.24
C SER A 85 0.09 32.52 16.76
N PHE A 86 0.47 31.43 16.10
CA PHE A 86 0.07 30.07 16.46
C PHE A 86 1.31 29.20 16.53
N LEU A 87 1.56 28.57 17.67
CA LEU A 87 2.65 27.61 17.82
C LEU A 87 2.07 26.20 17.71
N ILE A 88 2.39 25.53 16.61
CA ILE A 88 1.99 24.15 16.33
C ILE A 88 3.10 23.23 16.76
N VAL A 89 2.79 22.27 17.62
CA VAL A 89 3.72 21.26 18.14
C VAL A 89 3.13 19.87 17.94
N PRO A 90 3.93 18.79 17.99
CA PRO A 90 3.39 17.45 18.09
C PRO A 90 2.45 17.35 19.29
N ARG A 91 1.44 16.47 19.18
CA ARG A 91 0.46 16.28 20.24
C ARG A 91 1.14 16.04 21.58
N LEU A 92 0.70 16.76 22.61
CA LEU A 92 1.31 16.64 23.94
C LEU A 92 1.25 15.19 24.44
N GLY A 93 2.38 14.70 24.95
CA GLY A 93 2.57 13.29 25.33
C GLY A 93 3.14 12.39 24.23
N THR A 94 3.22 12.87 22.98
CA THR A 94 3.81 12.13 21.86
C THR A 94 5.23 12.61 21.54
N ILE A 95 5.98 11.81 20.77
CA ILE A 95 7.33 12.14 20.28
C ILE A 95 7.29 12.10 18.75
N SER A 96 7.73 13.12 18.02
CA SER A 96 7.67 13.08 16.56
C SER A 96 8.76 12.18 15.93
N PRO A 97 8.59 11.67 14.68
CA PRO A 97 9.69 11.00 13.97
C PRO A 97 10.93 11.87 13.81
N TRP A 98 10.72 13.19 13.68
CA TRP A 98 11.80 14.15 13.63
C TRP A 98 12.56 14.19 14.97
N ALA A 99 11.87 14.15 16.11
CA ALA A 99 12.49 14.17 17.42
C ALA A 99 13.38 12.95 17.67
N SER A 100 12.91 11.75 17.31
CA SER A 100 13.73 10.52 17.44
C SER A 100 15.02 10.65 16.61
N LYS A 101 14.92 11.01 15.32
CA LYS A 101 16.10 11.16 14.43
C LYS A 101 17.03 12.31 14.87
N ALA A 102 16.46 13.46 15.23
CA ALA A 102 17.24 14.62 15.66
C ALA A 102 17.98 14.35 16.98
N THR A 103 17.32 13.64 17.91
CA THR A 103 17.95 13.22 19.17
C THR A 103 19.08 12.22 18.91
N ASP A 104 18.88 11.24 18.01
CA ASP A 104 19.95 10.33 17.58
C ASP A 104 21.15 11.08 16.98
N ILE A 105 20.93 12.08 16.11
CA ILE A 105 22.01 12.92 15.55
C ILE A 105 22.77 13.64 16.66
N VAL A 106 22.05 14.24 17.60
CA VAL A 106 22.63 14.98 18.72
C VAL A 106 23.50 14.07 19.58
N HIS A 107 23.02 12.88 19.93
CA HIS A 107 23.80 11.89 20.68
C HIS A 107 25.04 11.43 19.91
N ASN A 108 24.90 11.16 18.61
CA ASN A 108 26.01 10.75 17.74
C ASN A 108 27.09 11.83 17.55
N THR A 109 26.77 13.10 17.85
CA THR A 109 27.74 14.20 17.86
C THR A 109 28.34 14.47 19.24
N GLY A 110 28.11 13.58 20.21
CA GLY A 110 28.69 13.64 21.56
C GLY A 110 27.94 14.55 22.53
N LEU A 111 26.70 14.95 22.23
CA LEU A 111 25.88 15.81 23.10
C LEU A 111 24.94 14.99 24.00
N ALA A 112 25.49 14.04 24.76
CA ALA A 112 24.72 13.13 25.63
C ALA A 112 23.99 13.85 26.79
N VAL A 113 24.35 15.10 27.09
CA VAL A 113 23.64 15.95 28.07
C VAL A 113 22.21 16.29 27.62
N ILE A 114 21.95 16.29 26.31
CA ILE A 114 20.62 16.53 25.73
C ILE A 114 19.83 15.22 25.79
N GLN A 115 18.69 15.22 26.47
CA GLN A 115 17.82 14.05 26.54
C GLN A 115 16.94 13.92 25.30
N ARG A 116 16.42 15.04 24.81
CA ARG A 116 15.50 15.05 23.67
C ARG A 116 15.47 16.42 23.00
N ILE A 117 15.31 16.41 21.68
CA ILE A 117 14.96 17.60 20.90
C ILE A 117 13.63 17.35 20.20
N GLU A 118 12.76 18.35 20.19
CA GLU A 118 11.50 18.36 19.45
C GLU A 118 11.42 19.61 18.55
N ARG A 119 10.56 19.58 17.54
CA ARG A 119 10.34 20.70 16.62
C ARG A 119 8.87 21.07 16.55
N GLY A 120 8.58 22.36 16.70
CA GLY A 120 7.31 22.97 16.36
C GLY A 120 7.44 23.96 15.21
N THR A 121 6.29 24.47 14.76
CA THR A 121 6.17 25.49 13.73
C THR A 121 5.41 26.69 14.30
N LEU A 122 6.05 27.85 14.33
CA LEU A 122 5.42 29.12 14.69
C LEU A 122 4.91 29.78 13.42
N TYR A 123 3.60 29.87 13.27
CA TYR A 123 2.94 30.63 12.21
C TYR A 123 2.60 32.03 12.71
N ARG A 124 2.74 33.03 11.83
CA ARG A 124 2.28 34.40 12.08
C ARG A 124 1.41 34.86 10.91
N ILE A 125 0.28 35.47 11.24
CA ILE A 125 -0.70 35.93 10.27
C ILE A 125 -0.97 37.41 10.48
N GLN A 126 -0.83 38.17 9.39
CA GLN A 126 -1.13 39.59 9.35
C GLN A 126 -2.55 39.81 8.82
N PHE A 127 -3.30 40.71 9.45
CA PHE A 127 -4.68 41.03 9.05
C PHE A 127 -4.84 42.50 8.64
N LYS A 128 -5.88 42.79 7.88
CA LYS A 128 -6.23 44.16 7.48
C LYS A 128 -6.72 44.96 8.68
N SER A 129 -6.03 46.05 9.03
CA SER A 129 -6.46 46.98 10.09
C SER A 129 -7.85 47.55 9.78
N ARG A 130 -8.80 47.42 10.72
CA ARG A 130 -10.10 48.10 10.65
C ARG A 130 -9.90 49.57 11.02
N LEU A 131 -10.22 50.49 10.11
CA LEU A 131 -10.12 51.94 10.35
C LEU A 131 -11.02 52.35 11.54
N LEU A 132 -10.45 53.17 12.44
CA LEU A 132 -10.95 53.66 13.73
C LEU A 132 -10.88 52.66 14.91
N GLY A 133 -9.68 52.57 15.51
CA GLY A 133 -9.43 51.89 16.79
C GLY A 133 -9.08 50.42 16.60
N GLY A 134 -7.78 50.11 16.58
CA GLY A 134 -7.25 48.76 16.43
C GLY A 134 -7.81 47.80 17.47
N ARG A 135 -8.83 47.05 17.09
CA ARG A 135 -9.40 45.96 17.88
C ARG A 135 -8.70 44.68 17.43
N ALA A 136 -8.21 43.90 18.39
CA ALA A 136 -7.68 42.57 18.15
C ALA A 136 -8.68 41.72 17.35
N ILE A 137 -8.18 40.74 16.59
CA ILE A 137 -9.05 39.80 15.90
C ILE A 137 -9.99 39.14 16.93
N ALA A 138 -11.24 38.93 16.55
CA ALA A 138 -12.20 38.37 17.47
C ALA A 138 -11.79 36.92 17.82
N ALA A 139 -11.90 36.54 19.09
CA ALA A 139 -11.37 35.26 19.58
C ALA A 139 -12.04 34.04 18.91
N ASP A 140 -13.29 34.20 18.46
CA ASP A 140 -14.04 33.23 17.68
C ASP A 140 -13.45 32.98 16.27
N ALA A 141 -12.73 33.94 15.69
CA ALA A 141 -12.05 33.79 14.41
C ALA A 141 -10.72 33.02 14.50
N LEU A 142 -10.13 32.87 15.70
CA LEU A 142 -8.84 32.20 15.87
C LEU A 142 -8.94 30.67 15.73
N ALA A 143 -10.03 30.06 16.20
CA ALA A 143 -10.18 28.60 16.17
C ALA A 143 -10.30 28.03 14.74
N PRO A 144 -11.10 28.62 13.81
CA PRO A 144 -11.12 28.19 12.41
C PRO A 144 -9.76 28.34 11.71
N ILE A 145 -9.00 29.39 12.04
CA ILE A 145 -7.64 29.57 11.50
C ILE A 145 -6.70 28.49 12.03
N ALA A 146 -6.71 28.24 13.34
CA ALA A 146 -5.93 27.17 13.95
C ALA A 146 -6.22 25.81 13.27
N ALA A 147 -7.49 25.49 13.01
CA ALA A 147 -7.89 24.26 12.32
C ALA A 147 -7.34 24.13 10.88
N VAL A 148 -6.99 25.25 10.21
CA VAL A 148 -6.33 25.25 8.89
C VAL A 148 -4.81 25.05 9.00
N LEU A 149 -4.21 25.41 10.14
CA LEU A 149 -2.75 25.44 10.34
C LEU A 149 -2.15 24.12 10.84
N HIS A 150 -2.96 23.23 11.42
CA HIS A 150 -2.48 22.00 12.04
C HIS A 150 -3.34 20.80 11.67
N ASP A 151 -2.73 19.63 11.73
CA ASP A 151 -3.45 18.36 11.75
C ASP A 151 -3.90 18.05 13.18
N ARG A 152 -5.21 18.14 13.43
CA ARG A 152 -5.81 17.83 14.74
C ARG A 152 -5.50 16.42 15.25
N MET A 153 -5.12 15.51 14.36
CA MET A 153 -4.85 14.11 14.68
C MET A 153 -3.45 13.92 15.30
N THR A 154 -2.46 14.70 14.85
CA THR A 154 -1.04 14.50 15.18
C THR A 154 -0.40 15.70 15.88
N GLU A 155 -1.03 16.87 15.83
CA GLU A 155 -0.48 18.12 16.32
C GLU A 155 -1.39 18.78 17.39
N SER A 156 -0.83 19.72 18.12
CA SER A 156 -1.54 20.57 19.09
C SER A 156 -1.16 22.03 18.87
N VAL A 157 -2.15 22.90 19.00
CA VAL A 157 -1.95 24.35 18.98
C VAL A 157 -1.77 24.82 20.43
N ILE A 158 -0.61 25.40 20.72
CA ILE A 158 -0.31 25.96 22.04
C ILE A 158 -0.02 27.45 21.94
N ASP A 159 -0.12 28.15 23.09
CA ASP A 159 0.28 29.54 23.17
C ASP A 159 1.81 29.64 22.91
N PRO A 160 2.29 30.52 22.01
CA PRO A 160 3.72 30.75 21.81
C PRO A 160 4.52 31.10 23.08
N ALA A 161 3.86 31.58 24.13
CA ALA A 161 4.46 31.86 25.44
C ALA A 161 4.49 30.64 26.39
N THR A 162 4.00 29.48 25.96
CA THR A 162 4.02 28.25 26.77
C THR A 162 5.45 27.83 27.09
N GLU A 163 5.72 27.49 28.35
CA GLU A 163 7.03 27.01 28.79
C GLU A 163 7.43 25.71 28.05
N PRO A 164 8.67 25.61 27.53
CA PRO A 164 9.12 24.45 26.76
C PRO A 164 9.02 23.11 27.50
N SER A 165 9.11 23.13 28.83
CA SER A 165 9.04 21.92 29.67
C SER A 165 7.75 21.13 29.48
N VAL A 166 6.64 21.78 29.09
CA VAL A 166 5.33 21.15 28.88
C VAL A 166 5.41 20.03 27.82
N LEU A 167 6.25 20.20 26.80
CA LEU A 167 6.42 19.18 25.76
C LEU A 167 7.10 17.91 26.30
N PHE A 168 7.86 18.01 27.41
CA PHE A 168 8.69 16.93 27.97
C PHE A 168 8.13 16.30 29.24
N SER A 169 6.95 16.73 29.68
CA SER A 169 6.29 16.16 30.86
C SER A 169 5.94 14.69 30.66
N SER A 170 6.26 13.85 31.64
CA SER A 170 5.82 12.47 31.71
C SER A 170 4.37 12.37 32.19
N LEU A 171 3.60 11.46 31.62
CA LEU A 171 2.25 11.11 32.06
C LEU A 171 2.30 9.87 32.97
N ALA A 172 1.45 9.84 33.99
CA ALA A 172 1.28 8.65 34.82
C ALA A 172 0.61 7.51 34.02
N GLY A 173 1.05 6.27 34.26
CA GLY A 173 0.46 5.08 33.64
C GLY A 173 -1.01 4.90 34.04
N LYS A 174 -1.85 4.56 33.07
CA LYS A 174 -3.21 4.08 33.38
C LYS A 174 -3.14 2.65 33.92
N PRO A 175 -3.86 2.31 34.99
CA PRO A 175 -3.89 0.95 35.52
C PRO A 175 -4.59 -0.01 34.55
N MET A 176 -4.23 -1.29 34.64
CA MET A 176 -4.96 -2.38 34.00
C MET A 176 -6.36 -2.52 34.59
N GLN A 177 -7.34 -2.88 33.76
CA GLN A 177 -8.71 -3.18 34.23
C GLN A 177 -8.94 -4.69 34.29
N THR A 178 -9.55 -5.15 35.38
CA THR A 178 -10.10 -6.52 35.50
C THR A 178 -11.61 -6.45 35.36
N ILE A 179 -12.16 -7.23 34.44
CA ILE A 179 -13.58 -7.16 34.08
C ILE A 179 -14.36 -8.13 34.98
N PRO A 180 -15.37 -7.68 35.76
CA PRO A 180 -16.02 -8.48 36.81
C PRO A 180 -17.00 -9.53 36.26
N MET A 181 -16.54 -10.36 35.32
CA MET A 181 -17.32 -11.36 34.60
C MET A 181 -17.86 -12.46 35.53
N LEU A 182 -17.14 -12.90 36.55
CA LEU A 182 -17.62 -13.91 37.49
C LEU A 182 -18.80 -13.40 38.35
N ALA A 183 -18.84 -12.10 38.63
CA ALA A 183 -19.89 -11.47 39.42
C ALA A 183 -21.09 -11.04 38.55
N GLU A 184 -20.82 -10.48 37.37
CA GLU A 184 -21.83 -9.86 36.49
C GLU A 184 -22.23 -10.74 35.30
N GLY A 185 -21.55 -11.87 35.11
CA GLY A 185 -21.78 -12.83 34.04
C GLY A 185 -21.43 -12.27 32.65
N ARG A 186 -22.08 -12.84 31.64
CA ARG A 186 -21.94 -12.48 30.21
C ARG A 186 -22.10 -10.98 29.93
N THR A 187 -22.95 -10.28 30.69
CA THR A 187 -23.24 -8.85 30.46
C THR A 187 -22.02 -7.95 30.65
N ALA A 188 -21.07 -8.29 31.53
CA ALA A 188 -19.83 -7.52 31.66
C ALA A 188 -18.97 -7.58 30.38
N LEU A 189 -18.97 -8.72 29.69
CA LEU A 189 -18.27 -8.86 28.40
C LEU A 189 -18.97 -8.10 27.27
N GLU A 190 -20.30 -8.04 27.26
CA GLU A 190 -21.05 -7.24 26.28
C GLU A 190 -20.77 -5.73 26.45
N GLN A 191 -20.74 -5.26 27.70
CA GLN A 191 -20.46 -3.86 28.02
C GLN A 191 -19.04 -3.47 27.61
N ILE A 192 -18.03 -4.28 27.97
CA ILE A 192 -16.64 -3.98 27.61
C ILE A 192 -16.37 -4.14 26.12
N ASN A 193 -17.06 -5.07 25.43
CA ASN A 193 -17.01 -5.20 23.96
C ASN A 193 -17.43 -3.89 23.28
N GLY A 194 -18.53 -3.28 23.74
CA GLY A 194 -18.98 -1.97 23.23
C GLY A 194 -18.06 -0.82 23.64
N ALA A 195 -17.58 -0.80 24.88
CA ALA A 195 -16.75 0.29 25.40
C ALA A 195 -15.34 0.35 24.78
N LEU A 196 -14.70 -0.79 24.56
CA LEU A 196 -13.37 -0.88 23.93
C LEU A 196 -13.42 -1.11 22.42
N GLY A 197 -14.61 -1.26 21.83
CA GLY A 197 -14.77 -1.51 20.40
C GLY A 197 -14.13 -2.84 19.95
N LEU A 198 -14.23 -3.90 20.77
CA LEU A 198 -13.57 -5.19 20.50
C LEU A 198 -14.16 -5.92 19.28
N ALA A 199 -15.38 -5.56 18.87
CA ALA A 199 -16.11 -6.15 17.75
C ALA A 199 -16.27 -7.68 17.84
N LEU A 200 -16.38 -8.22 19.07
CA LEU A 200 -16.62 -9.64 19.33
C LEU A 200 -18.05 -10.03 18.94
N SER A 201 -18.21 -11.20 18.34
CA SER A 201 -19.52 -11.82 18.09
C SER A 201 -20.13 -12.43 19.36
N ASP A 202 -21.43 -12.74 19.32
CA ASP A 202 -22.11 -13.42 20.44
C ASP A 202 -21.45 -14.77 20.79
N ASP A 203 -21.02 -15.53 19.78
CA ASP A 203 -20.34 -16.82 19.96
C ASP A 203 -18.94 -16.64 20.59
N GLU A 204 -18.24 -15.55 20.27
CA GLU A 204 -16.93 -15.23 20.85
C GLU A 204 -17.05 -14.76 22.29
N ILE A 205 -18.09 -13.99 22.60
CA ILE A 205 -18.43 -13.62 23.98
C ILE A 205 -18.75 -14.87 24.80
N ASP A 206 -19.54 -15.80 24.26
CA ASP A 206 -19.86 -17.07 24.92
C ASP A 206 -18.62 -17.95 25.12
N TYR A 207 -17.74 -17.99 24.11
CA TYR A 207 -16.46 -18.68 24.20
C TYR A 207 -15.59 -18.14 25.33
N LEU A 208 -15.41 -16.82 25.40
CA LEU A 208 -14.62 -16.17 26.45
C LEU A 208 -15.25 -16.37 27.83
N HIS A 209 -16.57 -16.19 27.95
CA HIS A 209 -17.29 -16.43 29.19
C HIS A 209 -17.04 -17.84 29.73
N ASN A 210 -17.16 -18.86 28.87
CA ASN A 210 -16.93 -20.25 29.25
C ASN A 210 -15.46 -20.52 29.62
N ALA A 211 -14.51 -19.96 28.86
CA ALA A 211 -13.08 -20.12 29.11
C ALA A 211 -12.65 -19.53 30.46
N PHE A 212 -13.02 -18.29 30.75
CA PHE A 212 -12.68 -17.62 32.00
C PHE A 212 -13.43 -18.19 33.21
N THR A 213 -14.67 -18.66 33.02
CA THR A 213 -15.41 -19.41 34.06
C THR A 213 -14.68 -20.70 34.41
N ALA A 214 -14.20 -21.45 33.41
CA ALA A 214 -13.44 -22.68 33.63
C ALA A 214 -12.09 -22.43 34.33
N MET A 215 -11.45 -21.29 34.07
CA MET A 215 -10.22 -20.87 34.75
C MET A 215 -10.48 -20.33 36.17
N GLY A 216 -11.72 -20.03 36.54
CA GLY A 216 -12.09 -19.55 37.87
C GLY A 216 -11.58 -18.14 38.20
N ARG A 217 -11.37 -17.29 37.19
CA ARG A 217 -10.93 -15.90 37.35
C ARG A 217 -11.56 -14.97 36.32
N ASP A 218 -11.53 -13.69 36.64
CA ASP A 218 -11.95 -12.62 35.72
C ASP A 218 -10.88 -12.36 34.64
N PRO A 219 -11.30 -11.99 33.41
CA PRO A 219 -10.39 -11.55 32.35
C PRO A 219 -9.89 -10.12 32.57
N THR A 220 -8.67 -9.84 32.09
CA THR A 220 -8.16 -8.45 32.00
C THR A 220 -8.57 -7.79 30.68
N ASP A 221 -8.58 -6.47 30.64
CA ASP A 221 -8.78 -5.70 29.41
C ASP A 221 -7.73 -6.04 28.33
N VAL A 222 -6.48 -6.31 28.75
CA VAL A 222 -5.39 -6.75 27.86
C VAL A 222 -5.70 -8.09 27.20
N GLU A 223 -6.19 -9.07 27.99
CA GLU A 223 -6.55 -10.40 27.50
C GLU A 223 -7.68 -10.35 26.48
N LEU A 224 -8.70 -9.53 26.74
CA LEU A 224 -9.84 -9.36 25.84
C LEU A 224 -9.44 -8.63 24.54
N MET A 225 -8.63 -7.57 24.64
CA MET A 225 -8.13 -6.86 23.46
C MET A 225 -7.23 -7.76 22.60
N MET A 226 -6.28 -8.47 23.22
CA MET A 226 -5.41 -9.43 22.53
C MET A 226 -6.23 -10.51 21.81
N PHE A 227 -7.24 -11.09 22.48
CA PHE A 227 -8.14 -12.06 21.86
C PHE A 227 -8.91 -11.46 20.69
N ALA A 228 -9.45 -10.25 20.84
CA ALA A 228 -10.22 -9.58 19.80
C ALA A 228 -9.38 -9.30 18.55
N GLN A 229 -8.13 -8.86 18.71
CA GLN A 229 -7.22 -8.62 17.57
C GLN A 229 -6.85 -9.93 16.87
N ALA A 230 -6.41 -10.94 17.63
CA ALA A 230 -6.01 -12.25 17.11
C ALA A 230 -7.17 -13.02 16.45
N ASN A 231 -8.42 -12.69 16.82
CA ASN A 231 -9.62 -13.28 16.24
C ASN A 231 -10.44 -12.30 15.39
N SER A 232 -9.87 -11.18 14.96
CA SER A 232 -10.52 -10.26 14.02
C SER A 232 -10.70 -10.90 12.63
N GLU A 233 -11.58 -10.33 11.79
CA GLU A 233 -11.70 -10.77 10.38
C GLU A 233 -10.37 -10.64 9.65
N HIS A 234 -9.66 -9.53 9.88
CA HIS A 234 -8.36 -9.23 9.28
C HIS A 234 -7.26 -10.26 9.60
N CYS A 235 -7.26 -10.85 10.81
CA CYS A 235 -6.23 -11.82 11.23
C CYS A 235 -6.64 -13.28 10.97
N ARG A 236 -7.94 -13.61 11.01
CA ARG A 236 -8.42 -15.00 10.86
C ARG A 236 -8.99 -15.34 9.49
N HIS A 237 -9.24 -14.35 8.62
CA HIS A 237 -9.83 -14.54 7.31
C HIS A 237 -11.10 -15.41 7.39
N LYS A 238 -12.03 -15.08 8.31
CA LYS A 238 -13.16 -15.96 8.66
C LYS A 238 -14.08 -16.16 7.46
N ILE A 239 -14.31 -15.13 6.65
CA ILE A 239 -15.10 -15.20 5.42
C ILE A 239 -14.42 -16.14 4.40
N PHE A 240 -13.10 -16.06 4.25
CA PHE A 240 -12.37 -16.94 3.34
C PHE A 240 -12.38 -18.40 3.76
N ASN A 241 -12.53 -18.66 5.07
CA ASN A 241 -12.67 -20.00 5.66
C ASN A 241 -14.13 -20.40 5.96
N ALA A 242 -15.11 -19.57 5.59
CA ALA A 242 -16.51 -19.80 5.88
C ALA A 242 -17.10 -20.92 5.02
N THR A 243 -18.17 -21.55 5.52
CA THR A 243 -19.04 -22.41 4.70
C THR A 243 -20.13 -21.58 4.03
N TRP A 244 -20.43 -21.88 2.77
CA TRP A 244 -21.33 -21.07 1.94
C TRP A 244 -22.60 -21.83 1.54
N THR A 245 -23.72 -21.13 1.58
CA THR A 245 -24.97 -21.48 0.89
C THR A 245 -25.31 -20.31 -0.03
N ILE A 246 -25.43 -20.58 -1.33
CA ILE A 246 -25.72 -19.56 -2.35
C ILE A 246 -26.97 -19.98 -3.10
N ASP A 247 -27.97 -19.11 -3.13
CA ASP A 247 -29.31 -19.38 -3.72
C ASP A 247 -29.94 -20.67 -3.19
N GLY A 248 -29.76 -20.95 -1.89
CA GLY A 248 -30.25 -22.17 -1.25
C GLY A 248 -29.42 -23.44 -1.55
N VAL A 249 -28.34 -23.34 -2.34
CA VAL A 249 -27.43 -24.46 -2.64
C VAL A 249 -26.17 -24.37 -1.79
N ARG A 250 -25.97 -25.37 -0.94
CA ARG A 250 -24.74 -25.52 -0.15
C ARG A 250 -23.53 -25.75 -1.07
N GLN A 251 -22.45 -25.03 -0.79
CA GLN A 251 -21.16 -25.18 -1.46
C GLN A 251 -20.23 -26.07 -0.62
N ASP A 252 -19.47 -26.94 -1.28
CA ASP A 252 -18.59 -27.91 -0.61
C ASP A 252 -17.16 -27.39 -0.35
N VAL A 253 -16.84 -26.20 -0.87
CA VAL A 253 -15.51 -25.58 -0.79
C VAL A 253 -15.59 -24.20 -0.14
N THR A 254 -14.54 -23.84 0.59
CA THR A 254 -14.34 -22.45 1.07
C THR A 254 -13.66 -21.61 -0.02
N LEU A 255 -13.66 -20.28 0.13
CA LEU A 255 -12.90 -19.41 -0.78
C LEU A 255 -11.41 -19.76 -0.77
N PHE A 256 -10.85 -20.05 0.41
CA PHE A 256 -9.44 -20.39 0.53
C PHE A 256 -9.10 -21.77 -0.04
N ASP A 257 -10.02 -22.74 0.03
CA ASP A 257 -9.83 -24.04 -0.65
C ASP A 257 -9.73 -23.86 -2.16
N MET A 258 -10.53 -22.95 -2.75
CA MET A 258 -10.42 -22.61 -4.18
C MET A 258 -9.06 -22.00 -4.52
N ILE A 259 -8.51 -21.13 -3.67
CA ILE A 259 -7.16 -20.57 -3.87
C ILE A 259 -6.09 -21.67 -3.78
N ARG A 260 -6.15 -22.54 -2.77
CA ARG A 260 -5.22 -23.66 -2.58
C ARG A 260 -5.27 -24.67 -3.74
N ALA A 261 -6.43 -24.85 -4.36
CA ALA A 261 -6.58 -25.72 -5.52
C ALA A 261 -5.70 -25.28 -6.70
N THR A 262 -5.46 -23.97 -6.86
CA THR A 262 -4.57 -23.44 -7.92
C THR A 262 -3.12 -23.91 -7.72
N HIS A 263 -2.61 -23.86 -6.50
CA HIS A 263 -1.27 -24.34 -6.18
C HIS A 263 -1.18 -25.86 -6.24
N ALA A 264 -2.22 -26.58 -5.79
CA ALA A 264 -2.27 -28.03 -5.94
C ALA A 264 -2.23 -28.48 -7.41
N ALA A 265 -2.85 -27.72 -8.33
CA ALA A 265 -2.83 -27.99 -9.76
C ALA A 265 -1.52 -27.58 -10.45
N ALA A 266 -0.85 -26.52 -9.96
CA ALA A 266 0.37 -25.97 -10.55
C ALA A 266 1.46 -25.66 -9.50
N PRO A 267 1.99 -26.67 -8.77
CA PRO A 267 2.92 -26.46 -7.66
C PRO A 267 4.32 -26.03 -8.10
N GLN A 268 4.71 -26.30 -9.36
CA GLN A 268 6.04 -26.04 -9.90
C GLN A 268 6.48 -24.58 -9.72
N GLY A 269 7.76 -24.36 -9.45
CA GLY A 269 8.33 -23.02 -9.30
C GLY A 269 7.97 -22.31 -7.98
N THR A 270 7.41 -23.01 -7.00
CA THR A 270 7.08 -22.46 -5.67
C THR A 270 7.80 -23.26 -4.59
N VAL A 271 8.54 -22.58 -3.71
CA VAL A 271 9.26 -23.19 -2.58
C VAL A 271 8.44 -23.09 -1.28
N VAL A 272 7.78 -21.95 -1.07
CA VAL A 272 6.90 -21.70 0.10
C VAL A 272 5.60 -21.08 -0.38
N ALA A 273 4.48 -21.62 0.09
CA ALA A 273 3.13 -21.08 -0.06
C ALA A 273 2.34 -21.29 1.24
N TYR A 274 1.52 -20.30 1.61
CA TYR A 274 0.56 -20.34 2.73
C TYR A 274 1.10 -20.74 4.12
N SER A 275 2.42 -20.69 4.33
CA SER A 275 3.08 -21.15 5.56
C SER A 275 4.10 -20.15 6.12
N ASP A 276 4.15 -18.95 5.51
CA ASP A 276 4.98 -17.83 5.93
C ASP A 276 4.31 -16.52 5.48
N ASN A 277 4.89 -15.39 5.88
CA ASN A 277 4.37 -14.05 5.59
C ASN A 277 4.35 -13.73 4.09
N ALA A 278 5.20 -14.38 3.30
CA ALA A 278 5.27 -14.22 1.85
C ALA A 278 5.41 -15.58 1.14
N ALA A 279 5.11 -15.60 -0.16
CA ALA A 279 5.47 -16.73 -1.00
C ALA A 279 6.96 -16.67 -1.38
N VAL A 280 7.57 -17.84 -1.54
CA VAL A 280 8.95 -17.95 -2.07
C VAL A 280 8.89 -18.69 -3.39
N LEU A 281 9.32 -18.03 -4.45
CA LEU A 281 9.35 -18.55 -5.82
C LEU A 281 10.73 -19.13 -6.13
N GLU A 282 10.75 -20.23 -6.89
CA GLU A 282 11.99 -20.89 -7.29
C GLU A 282 12.84 -19.97 -8.18
N GLY A 283 14.00 -19.55 -7.67
CA GLY A 283 14.93 -18.70 -8.39
C GLY A 283 16.01 -19.52 -9.11
N ARG A 284 17.26 -19.07 -9.01
CA ARG A 284 18.41 -19.67 -9.69
C ARG A 284 19.71 -19.32 -8.98
N ILE A 285 20.82 -19.94 -9.40
CA ILE A 285 22.15 -19.53 -8.94
C ILE A 285 22.42 -18.10 -9.45
N ALA A 286 22.79 -17.22 -8.53
CA ALA A 286 23.13 -15.83 -8.81
C ALA A 286 24.36 -15.41 -8.01
N GLN A 287 25.11 -14.45 -8.56
CA GLN A 287 26.29 -13.91 -7.90
C GLN A 287 25.88 -12.79 -6.93
N ARG A 288 25.60 -13.16 -5.68
CA ARG A 288 25.21 -12.23 -4.62
C ARG A 288 26.42 -11.43 -4.16
N PHE A 289 26.24 -10.12 -3.99
CA PHE A 289 27.30 -9.19 -3.60
C PHE A 289 26.96 -8.51 -2.28
N TYR A 290 27.64 -8.89 -1.21
CA TYR A 290 27.43 -8.37 0.14
C TYR A 290 28.70 -8.58 0.99
N PRO A 291 28.82 -7.91 2.16
CA PRO A 291 29.92 -8.17 3.09
C PRO A 291 29.79 -9.57 3.70
N HIS A 292 30.81 -10.41 3.52
CA HIS A 292 30.83 -11.78 4.06
C HIS A 292 32.22 -12.18 4.56
N SER A 293 32.30 -13.18 5.46
CA SER A 293 33.56 -13.77 5.93
C SER A 293 33.56 -15.29 5.82
N ASP A 294 34.58 -15.85 5.16
CA ASP A 294 34.87 -17.29 5.15
C ASP A 294 35.48 -17.81 6.47
N HIS A 295 35.57 -16.95 7.50
CA HIS A 295 36.18 -17.34 8.75
C HIS A 295 35.36 -18.46 9.43
N PRO A 296 35.99 -19.56 9.88
CA PRO A 296 35.30 -20.71 10.48
C PRO A 296 34.45 -20.34 11.70
N ASP A 297 34.85 -19.29 12.42
CA ASP A 297 34.18 -18.82 13.64
C ASP A 297 32.91 -17.99 13.37
N GLY A 298 32.46 -17.88 12.11
CA GLY A 298 31.25 -17.12 11.76
C GLY A 298 31.40 -15.61 11.99
N ALA A 299 32.60 -15.07 11.79
CA ALA A 299 32.87 -13.64 11.96
C ALA A 299 32.08 -12.80 10.95
N VAL A 300 31.74 -11.57 11.32
CA VAL A 300 31.00 -10.68 10.41
C VAL A 300 31.92 -10.20 9.30
N GLY A 301 31.45 -10.33 8.06
CA GLY A 301 32.15 -9.84 6.88
C GLY A 301 32.33 -8.34 6.87
N VAL A 302 33.53 -7.89 6.53
CA VAL A 302 33.87 -6.45 6.37
C VAL A 302 34.20 -6.07 4.93
N ASP A 303 34.55 -7.05 4.10
CA ASP A 303 34.85 -6.87 2.68
C ASP A 303 33.68 -7.36 1.83
N TYR A 304 33.31 -6.56 0.83
CA TYR A 304 32.32 -6.99 -0.16
C TYR A 304 32.91 -8.04 -1.08
N ALA A 305 32.22 -9.17 -1.22
CA ALA A 305 32.60 -10.25 -2.11
C ALA A 305 31.39 -10.75 -2.90
N ALA A 306 31.67 -11.22 -4.10
CA ALA A 306 30.74 -11.93 -4.95
C ALA A 306 30.64 -13.41 -4.54
N ARG A 307 29.42 -13.96 -4.51
CA ARG A 307 29.17 -15.36 -4.16
C ARG A 307 28.06 -15.98 -4.98
N ASP A 308 28.36 -17.11 -5.60
CA ASP A 308 27.36 -17.89 -6.29
C ASP A 308 26.49 -18.64 -5.27
N GLN A 309 25.21 -18.27 -5.20
CA GLN A 309 24.25 -18.88 -4.29
C GLN A 309 22.92 -19.10 -5.00
N LEU A 310 22.27 -20.23 -4.71
CA LEU A 310 20.88 -20.42 -5.10
C LEU A 310 20.04 -19.38 -4.37
N THR A 311 19.49 -18.45 -5.15
CA THR A 311 18.74 -17.30 -4.65
C THR A 311 17.32 -17.38 -5.20
N HIS A 312 16.35 -17.38 -4.30
CA HIS A 312 14.92 -17.40 -4.58
C HIS A 312 14.33 -15.99 -4.55
N THR A 313 13.11 -15.86 -5.06
CA THR A 313 12.36 -14.60 -5.05
C THR A 313 11.29 -14.66 -3.97
N VAL A 314 11.29 -13.70 -3.06
CA VAL A 314 10.19 -13.45 -2.12
C VAL A 314 9.12 -12.64 -2.85
N PHE A 315 7.85 -12.95 -2.65
CA PHE A 315 6.74 -12.23 -3.30
C PHE A 315 5.57 -12.05 -2.32
N LYS A 316 5.19 -10.78 -2.12
CA LYS A 316 4.09 -10.38 -1.23
C LYS A 316 3.40 -9.13 -1.75
N VAL A 317 2.11 -9.01 -1.44
CA VAL A 317 1.29 -7.82 -1.70
C VAL A 317 0.26 -7.72 -0.57
N GLU A 318 -0.01 -6.49 -0.15
CA GLU A 318 -0.75 -6.08 1.04
C GLU A 318 -1.63 -4.87 0.75
N THR A 319 -2.64 -4.60 1.59
CA THR A 319 -3.49 -3.41 1.45
C THR A 319 -3.61 -2.63 2.75
N HIS A 320 -3.87 -1.32 2.65
CA HIS A 320 -3.92 -0.43 3.80
C HIS A 320 -5.06 0.60 3.69
N ASN A 321 -6.26 0.08 3.39
CA ASN A 321 -7.43 0.83 2.92
C ASN A 321 -8.03 1.80 3.97
N HIS A 322 -8.40 1.28 5.15
CA HIS A 322 -9.08 2.08 6.18
C HIS A 322 -8.21 3.24 6.70
N PRO A 323 -6.95 3.02 7.10
CA PRO A 323 -6.12 4.12 7.59
C PRO A 323 -5.81 5.16 6.51
N THR A 324 -5.73 4.76 5.23
CA THR A 324 -5.57 5.70 4.12
C THR A 324 -6.82 6.56 3.90
N ALA A 325 -8.02 6.05 4.20
CA ALA A 325 -9.24 6.85 4.18
C ALA A 325 -9.23 7.94 5.26
N ILE A 326 -8.66 7.66 6.43
CA ILE A 326 -8.64 8.59 7.57
C ILE A 326 -7.49 9.59 7.44
N SER A 327 -6.27 9.12 7.20
CA SER A 327 -5.07 9.94 7.06
C SER A 327 -4.19 9.38 5.94
N PRO A 328 -4.32 9.92 4.71
CA PRO A 328 -3.76 9.28 3.53
C PRO A 328 -2.23 9.11 3.54
N PHE A 329 -1.49 10.14 3.94
CA PHE A 329 -0.02 10.08 3.98
C PHE A 329 0.47 8.95 4.90
N PRO A 330 0.17 8.94 6.21
CA PRO A 330 0.66 7.88 7.07
C PRO A 330 0.07 6.51 6.72
N GLY A 331 -1.21 6.44 6.33
CA GLY A 331 -1.85 5.18 5.93
C GLY A 331 -1.14 4.50 4.76
N ALA A 332 -0.79 5.26 3.72
CA ALA A 332 -0.04 4.75 2.59
C ALA A 332 1.43 4.46 2.93
N SER A 333 2.04 5.28 3.79
CA SER A 333 3.41 5.09 4.26
C SER A 333 3.58 3.77 5.01
N THR A 334 2.70 3.49 5.98
CA THR A 334 2.74 2.25 6.75
C THR A 334 2.22 1.05 5.97
N GLY A 335 1.38 1.26 4.94
CA GLY A 335 1.06 0.21 3.96
C GLY A 335 2.31 -0.33 3.27
N ALA A 336 3.17 0.55 2.75
CA ALA A 336 4.46 0.15 2.19
C ALA A 336 5.39 -0.43 3.27
N GLY A 337 5.44 0.19 4.44
CA GLY A 337 6.29 -0.28 5.54
C GLY A 337 5.96 -1.69 6.02
N GLY A 338 4.68 -1.99 6.27
CA GLY A 338 4.22 -3.31 6.69
C GLY A 338 4.58 -4.40 5.70
N GLU A 339 4.35 -4.15 4.41
CA GLU A 339 4.68 -5.11 3.35
C GLU A 339 6.19 -5.37 3.23
N ILE A 340 7.02 -4.33 3.36
CA ILE A 340 8.48 -4.49 3.41
C ILE A 340 8.91 -5.36 4.62
N ARG A 341 8.19 -5.28 5.76
CA ARG A 341 8.49 -6.13 6.92
C ARG A 341 8.17 -7.59 6.65
N ASP A 342 7.05 -7.89 6.00
CA ASP A 342 6.69 -9.25 5.58
C ASP A 342 7.78 -9.88 4.70
N GLU A 343 8.29 -9.12 3.74
CA GLU A 343 9.42 -9.58 2.93
C GLU A 343 10.65 -9.86 3.78
N GLY A 344 11.08 -8.91 4.62
CA GLY A 344 12.26 -9.06 5.47
C GLY A 344 12.16 -10.22 6.48
N ALA A 345 10.95 -10.50 6.96
CA ALA A 345 10.62 -11.55 7.92
C ALA A 345 10.34 -12.93 7.28
N THR A 346 10.51 -13.07 5.97
CA THR A 346 10.34 -14.38 5.30
C THR A 346 11.48 -15.33 5.68
N GLY A 347 11.15 -16.57 6.03
CA GLY A 347 12.10 -17.58 6.48
C GLY A 347 12.86 -17.15 7.74
N ARG A 348 14.20 -17.14 7.66
CA ARG A 348 15.10 -16.69 8.74
C ARG A 348 15.75 -15.34 8.43
N GLY A 349 15.15 -14.57 7.52
CA GLY A 349 15.62 -13.27 7.05
C GLY A 349 15.80 -13.25 5.54
N ALA A 350 15.12 -12.31 4.88
CA ALA A 350 15.29 -12.04 3.45
C ALA A 350 15.57 -10.55 3.21
N LYS A 351 15.83 -10.20 1.94
CA LYS A 351 16.14 -8.83 1.53
C LYS A 351 15.12 -8.30 0.53
N PRO A 352 14.31 -7.30 0.90
CA PRO A 352 13.43 -6.60 -0.04
C PRO A 352 14.22 -5.96 -1.18
N LYS A 353 13.67 -5.99 -2.41
CA LYS A 353 14.40 -5.54 -3.61
C LYS A 353 13.68 -4.49 -4.44
N ALA A 354 12.40 -4.68 -4.78
CA ALA A 354 11.66 -3.75 -5.64
C ALA A 354 10.16 -3.81 -5.36
N GLY A 355 9.52 -2.64 -5.38
CA GLY A 355 8.12 -2.45 -4.99
C GLY A 355 7.17 -2.14 -6.13
N LEU A 356 5.89 -2.26 -5.79
CA LEU A 356 4.73 -1.78 -6.51
C LEU A 356 3.79 -1.06 -5.54
N CYS A 357 3.06 -0.06 -6.04
CA CYS A 357 2.02 0.64 -5.28
C CYS A 357 0.83 0.95 -6.20
N GLY A 358 -0.39 0.89 -5.68
CA GLY A 358 -1.58 1.21 -6.47
C GLY A 358 -2.72 1.80 -5.66
N PHE A 359 -3.62 2.51 -6.35
CA PHE A 359 -4.71 3.24 -5.74
C PHE A 359 -6.02 3.09 -6.51
N SER A 360 -7.12 2.82 -5.81
CA SER A 360 -8.48 3.03 -6.33
C SER A 360 -9.21 4.04 -5.46
N VAL A 361 -9.72 5.11 -6.05
CA VAL A 361 -10.44 6.20 -5.37
C VAL A 361 -11.70 6.58 -6.16
N SER A 362 -12.61 7.28 -5.51
CA SER A 362 -13.75 7.94 -6.16
C SER A 362 -13.32 9.08 -7.10
N HIS A 363 -14.27 9.80 -7.72
CA HIS A 363 -13.91 10.88 -8.64
C HIS A 363 -13.12 12.01 -7.96
N LEU A 364 -12.02 12.43 -8.61
CA LEU A 364 -11.10 13.43 -8.07
C LEU A 364 -11.72 14.81 -7.95
N ARG A 365 -12.63 15.19 -8.86
CA ARG A 365 -13.30 16.49 -8.87
C ARG A 365 -12.32 17.65 -8.72
N ILE A 366 -11.22 17.59 -9.47
CA ILE A 366 -10.14 18.59 -9.42
C ILE A 366 -10.74 19.99 -9.67
N PRO A 367 -10.44 20.99 -8.80
CA PRO A 367 -10.92 22.36 -9.01
C PRO A 367 -10.57 22.88 -10.40
N ASP A 368 -11.54 23.52 -11.06
CA ASP A 368 -11.44 24.05 -12.43
C ASP A 368 -11.19 23.01 -13.54
N MET A 369 -11.31 21.71 -13.25
CA MET A 369 -11.25 20.59 -14.20
C MET A 369 -12.34 19.54 -13.89
N ARG A 370 -13.53 20.01 -13.50
CA ARG A 370 -14.68 19.10 -13.33
C ARG A 370 -15.19 18.63 -14.68
N HIS A 371 -15.36 17.31 -14.80
CA HIS A 371 -15.89 16.68 -16.00
C HIS A 371 -17.35 16.23 -15.82
N SER A 372 -18.07 16.05 -16.92
CA SER A 372 -19.51 15.71 -16.88
C SER A 372 -19.80 14.38 -16.19
N TRP A 373 -18.85 13.43 -16.23
CA TRP A 373 -18.99 12.12 -15.61
C TRP A 373 -18.76 12.11 -14.09
N GLU A 374 -18.38 13.23 -13.47
CA GLU A 374 -18.09 13.30 -12.03
C GLU A 374 -19.33 13.66 -11.17
N ARG A 375 -20.54 13.33 -11.66
CA ARG A 375 -21.85 13.65 -11.06
C ARG A 375 -22.56 12.41 -10.52
N ASP A 376 -23.50 12.56 -9.57
CA ASP A 376 -24.34 11.45 -9.03
C ASP A 376 -25.53 11.08 -9.95
N THR A 377 -25.40 11.29 -11.28
CA THR A 377 -26.45 10.95 -12.26
C THR A 377 -26.69 9.44 -12.25
N ASP A 378 -27.96 9.01 -12.16
CA ASP A 378 -28.29 7.59 -12.37
C ASP A 378 -28.12 7.24 -13.85
N VAL A 379 -27.11 6.42 -14.14
CA VAL A 379 -26.73 6.03 -15.51
C VAL A 379 -27.70 5.02 -16.15
N VAL A 380 -28.60 4.40 -15.36
CA VAL A 380 -29.64 3.48 -15.86
C VAL A 380 -30.89 4.27 -16.24
N GLU A 381 -31.39 5.13 -15.36
CA GLU A 381 -32.59 5.93 -15.62
C GLU A 381 -32.31 7.20 -16.43
N ARG A 382 -31.05 7.63 -16.52
CA ARG A 382 -30.60 8.89 -17.13
C ARG A 382 -31.35 10.11 -16.57
N SER A 383 -31.70 10.05 -15.29
CA SER A 383 -32.42 11.10 -14.58
C SER A 383 -31.48 11.81 -13.58
N THR A 384 -31.57 13.14 -13.51
CA THR A 384 -30.80 13.94 -12.55
C THR A 384 -31.55 13.96 -11.22
N GLY A 385 -31.11 13.16 -10.26
CA GLY A 385 -31.60 13.20 -8.89
C GLY A 385 -31.01 14.36 -8.10
N GLY A 386 -31.49 15.59 -8.32
CA GLY A 386 -31.46 16.69 -7.35
C GLY A 386 -30.12 17.37 -6.95
N ASP A 387 -28.97 16.69 -6.93
CA ASP A 387 -27.67 17.25 -6.55
C ASP A 387 -26.57 16.81 -7.52
N ASP A 388 -25.71 17.75 -7.95
CA ASP A 388 -24.54 17.46 -8.81
C ASP A 388 -23.42 16.73 -8.05
N ASP A 389 -23.47 16.67 -6.71
CA ASP A 389 -22.42 16.12 -5.85
C ASP A 389 -23.03 15.21 -4.76
N LEU A 390 -22.62 13.93 -4.74
CA LEU A 390 -23.06 12.96 -3.73
C LEU A 390 -22.61 13.38 -2.32
N GLY A 391 -21.51 14.12 -2.22
CA GLY A 391 -20.80 14.38 -0.98
C GLY A 391 -20.06 13.16 -0.45
N PHE A 392 -19.36 13.31 0.67
CA PHE A 392 -18.61 12.25 1.33
C PHE A 392 -18.64 12.46 2.85
N PRO A 393 -18.36 11.41 3.67
CA PRO A 393 -18.31 11.55 5.12
C PRO A 393 -17.24 12.56 5.54
N ALA A 394 -17.58 13.56 6.35
CA ALA A 394 -16.64 14.60 6.81
C ALA A 394 -15.45 14.07 7.64
N ARG A 395 -15.47 12.79 8.04
CA ARG A 395 -14.44 12.11 8.85
C ARG A 395 -13.34 11.46 8.00
N ILE A 396 -13.55 11.29 6.69
CA ILE A 396 -12.56 10.69 5.79
C ILE A 396 -12.03 11.76 4.81
N ALA A 397 -10.84 11.53 4.29
CA ALA A 397 -10.29 12.31 3.20
C ALA A 397 -11.05 12.06 1.90
N ASP A 398 -11.23 13.11 1.09
CA ASP A 398 -11.77 12.96 -0.26
C ASP A 398 -10.74 12.32 -1.22
N ALA A 399 -11.21 11.88 -2.38
CA ALA A 399 -10.38 11.20 -3.38
C ALA A 399 -9.18 12.05 -3.84
N LEU A 400 -9.35 13.37 -3.98
CA LEU A 400 -8.27 14.27 -4.38
C LEU A 400 -7.19 14.37 -3.30
N SER A 401 -7.58 14.52 -2.04
CA SER A 401 -6.66 14.57 -0.91
C SER A 401 -5.90 13.25 -0.77
N ILE A 402 -6.59 12.12 -0.93
CA ILE A 402 -5.94 10.80 -0.97
C ILE A 402 -4.86 10.74 -2.06
N MET A 403 -5.15 11.22 -3.27
CA MET A 403 -4.19 11.19 -4.38
C MET A 403 -3.11 12.28 -4.33
N ILE A 404 -3.28 13.32 -3.51
CA ILE A 404 -2.23 14.31 -3.24
C ILE A 404 -1.25 13.78 -2.17
N ASP A 405 -1.76 13.21 -1.09
CA ASP A 405 -0.98 12.89 0.12
C ASP A 405 -0.57 11.41 0.22
N GLY A 406 -1.45 10.48 -0.16
CA GLY A 406 -1.21 9.03 -0.08
C GLY A 406 0.00 8.57 -0.90
N PRO A 407 0.09 8.89 -2.20
CA PRO A 407 1.26 8.55 -3.01
C PRO A 407 2.58 9.08 -2.44
N ILE A 408 2.57 10.29 -1.86
CA ILE A 408 3.75 10.88 -1.21
C ILE A 408 4.13 10.11 0.05
N GLY A 409 3.16 9.61 0.83
CA GLY A 409 3.40 8.74 1.98
C GLY A 409 4.09 7.42 1.61
N ALA A 410 3.56 6.73 0.61
CA ALA A 410 4.16 5.48 0.10
C ALA A 410 5.55 5.71 -0.50
N ALA A 411 5.71 6.77 -1.31
CA ALA A 411 7.00 7.13 -1.90
C ALA A 411 8.03 7.51 -0.84
N ALA A 412 7.64 8.29 0.18
CA ALA A 412 8.53 8.66 1.28
C ALA A 412 9.07 7.42 2.00
N PHE A 413 8.22 6.40 2.23
CA PHE A 413 8.66 5.16 2.86
C PHE A 413 9.66 4.40 1.98
N ASN A 414 9.29 4.14 0.73
CA ASN A 414 10.15 3.44 -0.23
C ASN A 414 11.51 4.13 -0.43
N ASN A 415 11.51 5.47 -0.56
CA ASN A 415 12.70 6.27 -0.76
C ASN A 415 13.64 6.22 0.44
N GLU A 416 13.13 6.48 1.65
CA GLU A 416 13.94 6.56 2.86
C GLU A 416 14.41 5.18 3.34
N PHE A 417 13.61 4.12 3.12
CA PHE A 417 14.05 2.73 3.33
C PHE A 417 15.11 2.30 2.29
N GLY A 418 15.01 2.80 1.07
CA GLY A 418 15.90 2.48 -0.03
C GLY A 418 15.46 1.24 -0.84
N ARG A 419 14.17 1.19 -1.20
CA ARG A 419 13.57 0.23 -2.14
C ARG A 419 12.96 1.00 -3.32
N PRO A 420 13.30 0.66 -4.58
CA PRO A 420 12.71 1.31 -5.73
C PRO A 420 11.26 0.87 -5.93
N ASN A 421 10.36 1.79 -6.27
CA ASN A 421 8.96 1.49 -6.63
C ASN A 421 8.79 1.56 -8.15
N LEU A 422 8.62 0.41 -8.81
CA LEU A 422 8.85 0.29 -10.26
C LEU A 422 7.58 0.18 -11.11
N ILE A 423 6.46 -0.22 -10.52
CA ILE A 423 5.19 -0.41 -11.22
C ILE A 423 4.02 -0.10 -10.29
N GLY A 424 2.84 0.12 -10.85
CA GLY A 424 1.65 0.48 -10.09
C GLY A 424 0.43 0.63 -10.97
N TYR A 425 -0.73 0.85 -10.36
CA TYR A 425 -1.96 1.19 -11.06
C TYR A 425 -2.65 2.36 -10.35
N PHE A 426 -3.52 3.06 -11.08
CA PHE A 426 -4.37 4.08 -10.48
C PHE A 426 -5.73 4.10 -11.17
N ARG A 427 -6.80 3.88 -10.41
CA ARG A 427 -8.19 3.91 -10.87
C ARG A 427 -9.00 4.99 -10.16
N SER A 428 -9.73 5.78 -10.95
CA SER A 428 -10.80 6.66 -10.47
C SER A 428 -12.15 6.07 -10.87
N TYR A 429 -13.00 5.69 -9.91
CA TYR A 429 -14.33 5.16 -10.22
C TYR A 429 -15.37 5.53 -9.16
N GLU A 430 -16.45 6.17 -9.62
CA GLU A 430 -17.66 6.44 -8.84
C GLU A 430 -18.84 6.57 -9.82
N GLN A 431 -19.91 5.78 -9.65
CA GLN A 431 -21.11 5.87 -10.49
C GLN A 431 -22.36 5.46 -9.71
N ASN A 432 -23.48 6.12 -10.00
CA ASN A 432 -24.81 5.72 -9.56
C ASN A 432 -25.47 4.80 -10.60
N VAL A 433 -25.75 3.57 -10.22
CA VAL A 433 -26.25 2.50 -11.12
C VAL A 433 -27.55 1.93 -10.57
N GLY A 434 -28.69 2.44 -11.07
CA GLY A 434 -30.02 2.04 -10.61
C GLY A 434 -30.21 2.30 -9.12
N GLY A 435 -29.93 3.54 -8.69
CA GLY A 435 -30.02 4.04 -7.32
C GLY A 435 -28.90 3.59 -6.36
N ARG A 436 -28.03 2.65 -6.77
CA ARG A 436 -26.88 2.20 -5.95
C ARG A 436 -25.60 2.91 -6.38
N ARG A 437 -24.92 3.51 -5.41
CA ARG A 437 -23.66 4.20 -5.64
C ARG A 437 -22.50 3.22 -5.46
N TYR A 438 -21.77 3.02 -6.55
CA TYR A 438 -20.51 2.30 -6.53
C TYR A 438 -19.36 3.30 -6.53
N GLY A 439 -18.31 3.03 -5.75
CA GLY A 439 -17.14 3.89 -5.71
C GLY A 439 -16.20 3.56 -4.57
N TYR A 440 -15.14 4.35 -4.43
CA TYR A 440 -14.05 4.10 -3.49
C TYR A 440 -13.85 5.29 -2.55
N HIS A 441 -14.90 5.63 -1.77
CA HIS A 441 -14.79 6.54 -0.63
C HIS A 441 -13.83 5.98 0.42
N LYS A 442 -13.98 4.69 0.76
CA LYS A 442 -12.88 3.90 1.33
C LYS A 442 -11.97 3.47 0.16
N PRO A 443 -10.74 4.00 0.07
CA PRO A 443 -9.89 3.76 -1.07
C PRO A 443 -9.32 2.34 -1.04
N ILE A 444 -8.88 1.85 -2.20
CA ILE A 444 -7.85 0.80 -2.23
C ILE A 444 -6.50 1.50 -2.16
N MET A 445 -5.68 1.16 -1.17
CA MET A 445 -4.25 1.46 -1.16
C MET A 445 -3.52 0.13 -1.08
N ILE A 446 -2.83 -0.24 -2.16
CA ILE A 446 -2.08 -1.50 -2.25
C ILE A 446 -0.58 -1.21 -2.28
N ALA A 447 0.19 -2.03 -1.57
CA ALA A 447 1.64 -2.04 -1.61
C ALA A 447 2.12 -3.49 -1.73
N GLY A 448 3.21 -3.72 -2.44
CA GLY A 448 3.71 -5.06 -2.69
C GLY A 448 5.09 -5.05 -3.29
N GLY A 449 5.64 -6.24 -3.49
CA GLY A 449 6.61 -6.50 -4.53
C GLY A 449 7.49 -7.71 -4.22
N ILE A 450 8.76 -7.59 -4.60
CA ILE A 450 9.69 -8.72 -4.60
C ILE A 450 10.96 -8.44 -3.80
N GLY A 451 11.45 -9.52 -3.19
CA GLY A 451 12.72 -9.59 -2.48
C GLY A 451 13.52 -10.83 -2.88
N ASN A 452 14.69 -11.01 -2.26
CA ASN A 452 15.51 -12.19 -2.45
C ASN A 452 15.81 -12.90 -1.13
N ILE A 453 15.80 -14.23 -1.17
CA ILE A 453 16.14 -15.10 -0.05
C ILE A 453 17.07 -16.21 -0.53
N ILE A 454 18.09 -16.52 0.26
CA ILE A 454 19.04 -17.62 -0.03
C ILE A 454 18.38 -18.94 0.40
N ASP A 455 18.58 -20.00 -0.39
CA ASP A 455 17.94 -21.32 -0.20
C ASP A 455 18.00 -21.85 1.25
N ASP A 456 19.17 -21.75 1.90
CA ASP A 456 19.38 -22.26 3.26
C ASP A 456 18.72 -21.40 4.37
N GLN A 457 18.14 -20.25 4.00
CA GLN A 457 17.42 -19.35 4.91
C GLN A 457 15.90 -19.43 4.76
N VAL A 458 15.39 -20.19 3.78
CA VAL A 458 13.95 -20.25 3.47
C VAL A 458 13.13 -20.85 4.60
N ARG A 459 13.67 -21.83 5.34
CA ARG A 459 12.92 -22.54 6.38
C ARG A 459 13.19 -21.95 7.76
N LYS A 460 12.12 -21.61 8.48
CA LYS A 460 12.16 -21.33 9.93
C LYS A 460 12.61 -22.57 10.70
N HIS A 461 13.36 -22.38 11.78
CA HIS A 461 13.80 -23.43 12.69
C HIS A 461 12.83 -23.57 13.87
N ASP A 462 12.84 -24.75 14.49
CA ASP A 462 12.12 -25.00 15.74
C ASP A 462 12.60 -24.08 16.86
N LEU A 463 11.70 -23.75 17.79
CA LEU A 463 11.96 -22.88 18.94
C LEU A 463 11.91 -23.70 20.24
N PRO A 464 13.02 -24.31 20.69
CA PRO A 464 13.02 -25.10 21.93
C PRO A 464 12.78 -24.23 23.18
N PRO A 465 12.35 -24.82 24.32
CA PRO A 465 12.26 -24.12 25.59
C PRO A 465 13.55 -23.36 25.93
N GLY A 466 13.39 -22.14 26.46
CA GLY A 466 14.51 -21.25 26.73
C GLY A 466 14.97 -20.39 25.54
N THR A 467 14.44 -20.61 24.33
CA THR A 467 14.63 -19.68 23.19
C THR A 467 14.21 -18.27 23.61
N LEU A 468 15.05 -17.28 23.34
CA LEU A 468 14.79 -15.89 23.66
C LEU A 468 13.80 -15.29 22.66
N LEU A 469 12.83 -14.54 23.18
CA LEU A 469 11.89 -13.75 22.40
C LEU A 469 12.38 -12.30 22.36
N VAL A 470 12.66 -11.81 21.15
CA VAL A 470 13.31 -10.53 20.92
C VAL A 470 12.43 -9.63 20.07
N GLN A 471 12.21 -8.40 20.52
CA GLN A 471 11.72 -7.32 19.67
C GLN A 471 12.94 -6.64 19.02
N LEU A 472 12.94 -6.52 17.70
CA LEU A 472 13.91 -5.72 16.93
C LEU A 472 13.19 -4.51 16.32
N GLY A 473 13.87 -3.36 16.32
CA GLY A 473 13.38 -2.13 15.71
C GLY A 473 12.75 -1.16 16.71
N GLY A 474 11.80 -0.35 16.24
CA GLY A 474 11.29 0.82 16.95
C GLY A 474 10.65 0.52 18.31
N PRO A 475 10.63 1.50 19.24
CA PRO A 475 9.86 1.42 20.48
C PRO A 475 8.34 1.48 20.21
N GLY A 476 7.55 0.90 21.12
CA GLY A 476 6.09 0.99 21.12
C GLY A 476 5.60 2.42 21.38
N MET A 477 4.44 2.76 20.83
CA MET A 477 3.83 4.09 20.88
C MET A 477 2.33 3.97 21.09
N ARG A 478 1.62 5.02 21.52
CA ARG A 478 0.16 5.00 21.65
C ARG A 478 -0.50 5.28 20.30
N ILE A 479 -0.29 4.36 19.36
CA ILE A 479 -0.85 4.41 18.01
C ILE A 479 -1.42 3.05 17.61
N GLY A 480 -2.45 3.07 16.76
CA GLY A 480 -2.98 1.85 16.16
C GLY A 480 -3.71 0.93 17.15
N LEU A 481 -4.26 1.45 18.26
CA LEU A 481 -4.94 0.59 19.22
C LEU A 481 -6.21 0.01 18.59
N GLY A 482 -6.21 -1.31 18.38
CA GLY A 482 -7.37 -1.99 17.82
C GLY A 482 -7.56 -1.85 16.30
N GLY A 483 -6.51 -1.55 15.54
CA GLY A 483 -6.56 -1.39 14.09
C GLY A 483 -7.12 -2.60 13.33
N GLY A 484 -6.84 -3.82 13.79
CA GLY A 484 -7.43 -5.06 13.24
C GLY A 484 -8.97 -5.09 13.36
N ALA A 485 -9.51 -4.68 14.50
CA ALA A 485 -10.97 -4.56 14.70
C ALA A 485 -11.56 -3.38 13.91
N ALA A 486 -10.92 -2.20 13.94
CA ALA A 486 -11.39 -1.01 13.24
C ALA A 486 -11.43 -1.19 11.70
N SER A 487 -10.42 -1.85 11.13
CA SER A 487 -10.36 -2.16 9.69
C SER A 487 -11.45 -3.13 9.23
N SER A 488 -11.98 -3.96 10.14
CA SER A 488 -13.06 -4.92 9.90
C SER A 488 -14.45 -4.24 9.80
N LEU A 489 -14.56 -2.95 10.17
CA LEU A 489 -15.80 -2.17 10.11
C LEU A 489 -15.88 -1.29 8.84
N GLY A 490 -17.10 -0.86 8.50
CA GLY A 490 -17.35 0.10 7.42
C GLY A 490 -16.84 1.50 7.79
N ALA A 491 -16.37 2.28 6.80
CA ALA A 491 -15.88 3.63 7.08
C ALA A 491 -17.04 4.60 7.35
N GLY A 492 -16.86 5.49 8.35
CA GLY A 492 -17.82 6.54 8.71
C GLY A 492 -18.81 6.20 9.83
N THR A 493 -18.82 4.96 10.35
CA THR A 493 -19.70 4.52 11.45
C THR A 493 -19.03 4.51 12.84
N ASN A 494 -17.76 4.89 12.94
CA ASN A 494 -16.95 4.79 14.16
C ASN A 494 -17.08 6.02 15.07
N THR A 495 -16.71 5.88 16.35
CA THR A 495 -16.57 7.00 17.29
C THR A 495 -15.32 7.82 16.97
N GLU A 496 -15.29 9.10 17.38
CA GLU A 496 -14.14 9.99 17.12
C GLU A 496 -12.84 9.48 17.76
N GLU A 497 -12.92 8.79 18.90
CA GLU A 497 -11.77 8.16 19.56
C GLU A 497 -11.15 7.02 18.73
N LEU A 498 -11.96 6.19 18.08
CA LEU A 498 -11.48 5.10 17.20
C LEU A 498 -10.82 5.63 15.91
N ASP A 499 -11.24 6.80 15.43
CA ASP A 499 -10.59 7.47 14.30
C ASP A 499 -9.19 7.98 14.68
N PHE A 500 -8.97 8.41 15.94
CA PHE A 500 -7.62 8.75 16.45
C PHE A 500 -6.71 7.53 16.50
N ASP A 501 -7.21 6.39 16.95
CA ASP A 501 -6.43 5.15 17.02
C ASP A 501 -6.07 4.63 15.61
N SER A 502 -6.80 5.03 14.57
CA SER A 502 -6.51 4.67 13.18
C SER A 502 -5.34 5.45 12.55
N VAL A 503 -4.83 6.49 13.22
CA VAL A 503 -3.72 7.30 12.71
C VAL A 503 -2.41 6.56 12.88
N GLN A 504 -1.79 6.24 11.74
CA GLN A 504 -0.55 5.51 11.69
C GLN A 504 0.68 6.44 11.68
N ARG A 505 1.86 5.86 11.92
CA ARG A 505 3.12 6.60 11.87
C ARG A 505 4.24 5.70 11.35
N GLY A 506 4.85 6.09 10.24
CA GLY A 506 6.03 5.44 9.69
C GLY A 506 7.34 6.15 10.03
N ASN A 507 8.40 5.39 10.28
CA ASN A 507 9.80 5.84 10.36
C ASN A 507 10.71 4.93 9.50
N PRO A 508 10.80 5.17 8.19
CA PRO A 508 11.45 4.24 7.26
C PRO A 508 12.94 4.00 7.55
N GLU A 509 13.65 5.00 8.09
CA GLU A 509 15.05 4.87 8.52
C GLU A 509 15.24 3.82 9.63
N MET A 510 14.30 3.73 10.58
CA MET A 510 14.32 2.71 11.62
C MET A 510 14.15 1.30 11.01
N GLN A 511 13.24 1.17 10.04
CA GLN A 511 13.07 -0.10 9.33
C GLN A 511 14.31 -0.45 8.50
N ARG A 512 15.00 0.56 7.93
CA ARG A 512 16.28 0.32 7.25
C ARG A 512 17.35 -0.19 8.21
N ARG A 513 17.47 0.37 9.42
CA ARG A 513 18.38 -0.13 10.46
C ARG A 513 18.07 -1.58 10.82
N ALA A 514 16.79 -1.92 11.00
CA ALA A 514 16.36 -3.29 11.26
C ALA A 514 16.68 -4.23 10.08
N GLN A 515 16.44 -3.78 8.85
CA GLN A 515 16.79 -4.55 7.65
C GLN A 515 18.29 -4.80 7.53
N GLU A 516 19.16 -3.86 7.90
CA GLU A 516 20.61 -4.13 7.90
C GLU A 516 21.00 -5.19 8.94
N VAL A 517 20.34 -5.24 10.10
CA VAL A 517 20.55 -6.33 11.08
C VAL A 517 20.11 -7.67 10.49
N ILE A 518 18.93 -7.73 9.89
CA ILE A 518 18.43 -8.92 9.19
C ILE A 518 19.40 -9.34 8.08
N ASP A 519 19.91 -8.37 7.31
CA ASP A 519 20.88 -8.60 6.25
C ASP A 519 22.19 -9.17 6.75
N ARG A 520 22.69 -8.69 7.89
CA ARG A 520 23.88 -9.28 8.51
C ARG A 520 23.60 -10.66 9.09
N CYS A 521 22.39 -10.92 9.59
CA CYS A 521 22.02 -12.23 10.13
C CYS A 521 22.02 -13.30 9.04
N TRP A 522 21.31 -13.09 7.91
CA TRP A 522 21.31 -14.08 6.83
C TRP A 522 22.67 -14.17 6.12
N ALA A 523 23.46 -13.09 6.08
CA ALA A 523 24.80 -13.10 5.49
C ALA A 523 25.80 -14.00 6.25
N LEU A 524 25.51 -14.39 7.49
CA LEU A 524 26.30 -15.36 8.26
C LEU A 524 26.06 -16.83 7.84
N GLY A 525 25.12 -17.08 6.92
CA GLY A 525 24.81 -18.41 6.39
C GLY A 525 24.39 -19.37 7.50
N SER A 526 25.14 -20.46 7.69
CA SER A 526 24.87 -21.45 8.75
C SER A 526 24.98 -20.88 10.17
N HIS A 527 25.67 -19.75 10.35
CA HIS A 527 25.83 -19.07 11.64
C HIS A 527 24.77 -17.98 11.88
N ASN A 528 23.72 -17.90 11.05
CA ASN A 528 22.61 -16.98 11.27
C ASN A 528 22.00 -17.19 12.68
N PRO A 529 22.02 -16.18 13.57
CA PRO A 529 21.56 -16.32 14.95
C PRO A 529 20.03 -16.44 15.07
N VAL A 530 19.29 -16.05 14.02
CA VAL A 530 17.83 -16.07 13.98
C VAL A 530 17.34 -17.49 13.73
N LEU A 531 16.47 -18.00 14.61
CA LEU A 531 15.77 -19.27 14.43
C LEU A 531 14.46 -19.08 13.67
N SER A 532 13.72 -18.03 14.04
CA SER A 532 12.49 -17.61 13.39
C SER A 532 12.34 -16.10 13.52
N ILE A 533 11.69 -15.49 12.53
CA ILE A 533 11.36 -14.07 12.50
C ILE A 533 9.92 -13.90 12.00
N HIS A 534 9.25 -12.88 12.51
CA HIS A 534 7.91 -12.47 12.13
C HIS A 534 7.83 -10.95 12.11
N ASP A 535 7.01 -10.39 11.24
CA ASP A 535 6.68 -8.97 11.29
C ASP A 535 5.84 -8.65 12.55
N VAL A 536 5.83 -7.37 12.93
CA VAL A 536 4.84 -6.84 13.89
C VAL A 536 3.92 -5.88 13.13
N GLY A 537 2.66 -6.27 13.00
CA GLY A 537 1.62 -5.56 12.25
C GLY A 537 0.36 -5.36 13.09
N ALA A 538 -0.80 -5.77 12.55
CA ALA A 538 -2.09 -5.68 13.21
C ALA A 538 -2.09 -6.41 14.57
N GLY A 539 -2.64 -5.77 15.61
CA GLY A 539 -2.59 -6.27 16.99
C GLY A 539 -1.23 -6.16 17.68
N GLY A 540 -0.17 -5.68 17.00
CA GLY A 540 1.13 -5.45 17.62
C GLY A 540 1.80 -6.72 18.16
N LEU A 541 2.47 -6.59 19.30
CA LEU A 541 3.13 -7.73 19.97
C LEU A 541 2.12 -8.77 20.44
N SER A 542 0.89 -8.33 20.73
CA SER A 542 -0.20 -9.21 21.16
C SER A 542 -0.61 -10.25 20.10
N ASN A 543 -0.30 -10.00 18.82
CA ASN A 543 -0.43 -11.01 17.77
C ASN A 543 0.91 -11.68 17.45
N ALA A 544 1.94 -10.88 17.18
CA ALA A 544 3.21 -11.39 16.65
C ALA A 544 3.96 -12.32 17.63
N MET A 545 3.97 -12.02 18.93
CA MET A 545 4.69 -12.85 19.91
C MET A 545 3.97 -14.16 20.20
N PRO A 546 2.63 -14.20 20.38
CA PRO A 546 1.90 -15.46 20.45
C PRO A 546 2.01 -16.30 19.16
N GLU A 547 1.93 -15.70 17.97
CA GLU A 547 2.12 -16.44 16.71
C GLU A 547 3.53 -17.03 16.60
N LEU A 548 4.56 -16.28 17.00
CA LEU A 548 5.93 -16.79 17.07
C LEU A 548 6.06 -17.92 18.09
N ALA A 549 5.44 -17.79 19.27
CA ALA A 549 5.44 -18.83 20.29
C ALA A 549 4.68 -20.10 19.85
N ASP A 550 3.57 -19.97 19.13
CA ASP A 550 2.78 -21.11 18.64
C ASP A 550 3.58 -22.01 17.69
N GLN A 551 4.57 -21.46 16.96
CA GLN A 551 5.51 -22.26 16.16
C GLN A 551 6.28 -23.29 17.00
N SER A 552 6.49 -23.02 18.30
CA SER A 552 7.09 -23.97 19.25
C SER A 552 6.12 -25.03 19.77
N ARG A 553 4.80 -24.82 19.56
CA ARG A 553 3.69 -25.56 20.19
C ARG A 553 3.76 -25.53 21.72
N ARG A 554 4.26 -24.44 22.28
CA ARG A 554 4.41 -24.18 23.71
C ARG A 554 4.02 -22.72 23.99
N GLY A 555 3.89 -22.41 25.26
CA GLY A 555 3.66 -21.07 25.78
C GLY A 555 4.93 -20.22 25.86
N ALA A 556 4.79 -19.04 26.42
CA ALA A 556 5.85 -18.06 26.55
C ALA A 556 5.78 -17.33 27.91
N ARG A 557 6.93 -16.85 28.37
CA ARG A 557 7.05 -15.95 29.52
C ARG A 557 7.60 -14.62 29.05
N ILE A 558 6.84 -13.55 29.26
CA ILE A 558 7.17 -12.19 28.79
C ILE A 558 7.06 -11.22 29.97
N ARG A 559 7.93 -10.20 29.99
CA ARG A 559 7.87 -9.11 30.97
C ARG A 559 7.58 -7.80 30.26
N LEU A 560 6.50 -7.11 30.64
CA LEU A 560 6.14 -5.84 30.01
C LEU A 560 7.19 -4.75 30.22
N ALA A 561 7.87 -4.76 31.37
CA ALA A 561 8.88 -3.77 31.71
C ALA A 561 10.11 -3.79 30.77
N ASP A 562 10.33 -4.90 30.07
CA ASP A 562 11.42 -5.04 29.10
C ASP A 562 11.03 -4.56 27.70
N ILE A 563 9.74 -4.29 27.45
CA ILE A 563 9.26 -3.83 26.14
C ILE A 563 9.60 -2.34 26.00
N PRO A 564 10.40 -1.94 25.00
CA PRO A 564 10.76 -0.55 24.83
C PRO A 564 9.54 0.23 24.34
N VAL A 565 9.22 1.33 25.02
CA VAL A 565 8.15 2.26 24.66
C VAL A 565 8.66 3.69 24.66
N GLU A 566 8.13 4.49 23.75
CA GLU A 566 8.54 5.87 23.49
C GLU A 566 7.68 6.87 24.29
N GLU A 567 6.47 6.46 24.67
CA GLU A 567 5.49 7.31 25.36
C GLU A 567 5.32 6.92 26.83
N SER A 568 5.47 7.90 27.73
CA SER A 568 5.16 7.72 29.15
C SER A 568 3.66 7.60 29.37
N GLY A 569 3.25 6.84 30.38
CA GLY A 569 1.86 6.76 30.80
C GLY A 569 1.01 5.75 30.02
N MET A 570 1.65 4.89 29.22
CA MET A 570 0.96 3.79 28.54
C MET A 570 0.45 2.75 29.54
N SER A 571 -0.79 2.28 29.35
CA SER A 571 -1.32 1.14 30.11
C SER A 571 -0.70 -0.18 29.66
N PRO A 572 -0.79 -1.27 30.45
CA PRO A 572 -0.39 -2.60 29.99
C PRO A 572 -1.03 -3.02 28.66
N LEU A 573 -2.31 -2.66 28.45
CA LEU A 573 -3.02 -2.86 27.20
C LEU A 573 -2.35 -2.10 26.05
N GLU A 574 -2.08 -0.81 26.25
CA GLU A 574 -1.45 0.06 25.25
C GLU A 574 -0.03 -0.43 24.91
N ILE A 575 0.77 -0.88 25.90
CA ILE A 575 2.13 -1.41 25.67
C ILE A 575 2.10 -2.68 24.83
N TRP A 576 1.15 -3.58 25.10
CA TRP A 576 1.10 -4.90 24.47
C TRP A 576 0.44 -4.90 23.09
N CYS A 577 -0.63 -4.10 22.92
CA CYS A 577 -1.52 -4.16 21.76
C CYS A 577 -1.34 -3.00 20.76
N ASN A 578 -0.43 -2.04 20.99
CA ASN A 578 -0.19 -0.98 20.01
C ASN A 578 0.38 -1.53 18.69
N GLU A 579 0.01 -0.91 17.58
CA GLU A 579 0.47 -1.25 16.24
C GLU A 579 1.59 -0.29 15.78
N ALA A 580 2.47 0.09 16.71
CA ALA A 580 3.66 0.85 16.35
C ALA A 580 4.48 0.12 15.29
N GLN A 581 4.97 0.88 14.31
CA GLN A 581 5.60 0.37 13.11
C GLN A 581 7.08 0.05 13.32
N GLU A 582 7.71 -0.48 12.27
CA GLU A 582 9.15 -0.80 12.22
C GLU A 582 9.62 -1.77 13.31
N ARG A 583 8.78 -2.76 13.66
CA ARG A 583 9.07 -3.79 14.66
C ARG A 583 9.02 -5.18 14.05
N TYR A 584 9.87 -6.06 14.57
CA TYR A 584 9.94 -7.48 14.23
C TYR A 584 10.01 -8.31 15.51
N ALA A 585 9.40 -9.50 15.50
CA ALA A 585 9.49 -10.51 16.55
C ALA A 585 10.48 -11.61 16.12
N LEU A 586 11.49 -11.90 16.95
CA LEU A 586 12.53 -12.88 16.63
C LEU A 586 12.66 -13.93 17.74
N GLY A 587 12.86 -15.18 17.31
CA GLY A 587 13.33 -16.28 18.14
C GLY A 587 14.84 -16.45 18.00
N ILE A 588 15.58 -16.31 19.10
CA ILE A 588 17.05 -16.43 19.11
C ILE A 588 17.51 -17.42 20.18
N ALA A 589 18.44 -18.31 19.82
CA ALA A 589 19.05 -19.21 20.80
C ALA A 589 19.85 -18.42 21.84
N PRO A 590 19.78 -18.73 23.15
CA PRO A 590 20.48 -17.97 24.19
C PRO A 590 21.98 -17.79 23.95
N GLY A 591 22.66 -18.80 23.39
CA GLY A 591 24.10 -18.73 23.07
C GLY A 591 24.45 -17.73 21.96
N HIS A 592 23.49 -17.25 21.18
CA HIS A 592 23.72 -16.36 20.03
C HIS A 592 23.37 -14.89 20.30
N ILE A 593 22.83 -14.57 21.48
CA ILE A 593 22.39 -13.20 21.78
C ILE A 593 23.53 -12.18 21.76
N ALA A 594 24.75 -12.56 22.17
CA ALA A 594 25.90 -11.67 22.14
C ALA A 594 26.31 -11.29 20.72
N ALA A 595 26.26 -12.24 19.79
CA ALA A 595 26.53 -11.99 18.37
C ALA A 595 25.45 -11.08 17.77
N PHE A 596 24.18 -11.36 18.04
CA PHE A 596 23.06 -10.52 17.61
C PHE A 596 23.16 -9.09 18.17
N ALA A 597 23.48 -8.95 19.46
CA ALA A 597 23.66 -7.65 20.11
C ALA A 597 24.80 -6.83 19.49
N TRP A 598 25.86 -7.49 19.02
CA TRP A 598 26.94 -6.82 18.29
C TRP A 598 26.44 -6.30 16.93
N LEU A 599 25.68 -7.11 16.17
CA LEU A 599 25.07 -6.70 14.90
C LEU A 599 24.14 -5.50 15.09
N ALA A 600 23.22 -5.59 16.03
CA ALA A 600 22.27 -4.53 16.33
C ALA A 600 22.98 -3.21 16.71
N ARG A 601 24.03 -3.26 17.54
CA ARG A 601 24.83 -2.07 17.89
C ARG A 601 25.57 -1.47 16.70
N ARG A 602 26.13 -2.30 15.81
CA ARG A 602 26.82 -1.84 14.59
C ARG A 602 25.87 -1.04 13.69
N GLU A 603 24.67 -1.55 13.48
CA GLU A 603 23.64 -0.89 12.66
C GLU A 603 22.82 0.15 13.43
N ARG A 604 23.09 0.32 14.74
CA ARG A 604 22.34 1.18 15.66
C ARG A 604 20.85 0.81 15.68
N CYS A 605 20.49 -0.44 15.44
CA CYS A 605 19.10 -0.87 15.55
C CYS A 605 18.78 -1.22 17.02
N PRO A 606 17.77 -0.59 17.63
CA PRO A 606 17.32 -0.98 18.96
C PRO A 606 16.75 -2.40 18.94
N TYR A 607 16.98 -3.13 20.02
CA TYR A 607 16.37 -4.43 20.27
C TYR A 607 16.15 -4.62 21.77
N ALA A 608 15.22 -5.50 22.13
CA ALA A 608 14.98 -5.89 23.51
C ALA A 608 14.67 -7.39 23.59
N VAL A 609 15.29 -8.08 24.55
CA VAL A 609 14.89 -9.43 24.95
C VAL A 609 13.73 -9.26 25.93
N ILE A 610 12.52 -9.58 25.50
CA ILE A 610 11.31 -9.32 26.28
C ILE A 610 10.77 -10.57 26.99
N GLY A 611 11.29 -11.75 26.63
CA GLY A 611 10.78 -13.00 27.13
C GLY A 611 11.51 -14.23 26.60
N ARG A 612 10.90 -15.39 26.81
CA ARG A 612 11.39 -16.69 26.33
C ARG A 612 10.25 -17.68 26.10
N ILE A 613 10.52 -18.68 25.26
CA ILE A 613 9.68 -19.87 25.13
C ILE A 613 9.71 -20.66 26.45
N ALA A 614 8.52 -21.00 26.94
CA ALA A 614 8.34 -21.77 28.16
C ALA A 614 8.41 -23.29 27.90
N ASP A 615 8.46 -24.08 28.97
CA ASP A 615 8.34 -25.54 28.90
C ASP A 615 6.92 -26.03 29.25
N ASP A 616 5.93 -25.14 29.18
CA ASP A 616 4.50 -25.43 29.32
C ASP A 616 3.69 -24.73 28.21
N ASP A 617 2.37 -24.83 28.24
CA ASP A 617 1.47 -24.32 27.19
C ASP A 617 0.85 -22.94 27.51
N ASN A 618 1.33 -22.26 28.55
CA ASN A 618 0.74 -21.01 29.03
C ASN A 618 1.47 -19.78 28.50
N LEU A 619 0.71 -18.81 28.00
CA LEU A 619 1.20 -17.45 27.79
C LEU A 619 1.05 -16.68 29.10
N VAL A 620 2.18 -16.33 29.71
CA VAL A 620 2.21 -15.49 30.91
C VAL A 620 2.96 -14.21 30.61
N ILE A 621 2.30 -13.09 30.87
CA ILE A 621 2.87 -11.75 30.77
C ILE A 621 2.84 -11.14 32.16
N GLU A 622 4.02 -10.85 32.70
CA GLU A 622 4.19 -10.27 34.03
C GLU A 622 4.30 -8.75 33.95
N GLY A 623 3.58 -8.08 34.86
CA GLY A 623 3.52 -6.65 35.08
C GLY A 623 4.33 -6.24 36.31
N GLY A 624 5.12 -5.19 36.13
CA GLY A 624 5.88 -4.55 37.20
C GLY A 624 6.54 -3.28 36.67
N VAL A 625 5.86 -2.14 36.81
CA VAL A 625 6.49 -0.82 36.75
C VAL A 625 6.73 -0.39 38.19
N THR A 626 7.92 -0.59 38.72
CA THR A 626 8.33 0.11 39.95
C THR A 626 8.60 1.56 39.59
N GLU A 627 8.15 2.52 40.41
CA GLU A 627 8.30 3.98 40.20
C GLU A 627 9.74 4.44 39.87
N ASP A 628 10.76 3.61 40.11
CA ASP A 628 12.17 3.86 39.77
C ASP A 628 12.57 3.54 38.32
N SER A 629 11.70 2.97 37.47
CA SER A 629 12.08 2.56 36.10
C SER A 629 12.08 3.70 35.06
N LEU A 630 11.83 4.95 35.46
CA LEU A 630 11.76 6.09 34.53
C LEU A 630 13.13 6.62 34.06
N THR A 631 14.26 6.09 34.54
CA THR A 631 15.59 6.41 33.98
C THR A 631 16.61 5.29 34.23
N GLU A 632 16.67 4.29 33.35
CA GLU A 632 17.90 3.62 32.87
C GLU A 632 17.49 2.48 31.91
N SER A 633 16.85 2.82 30.79
CA SER A 633 16.89 1.95 29.61
C SER A 633 18.36 1.93 29.15
N LEU A 634 18.97 0.75 29.20
CA LEU A 634 20.33 0.50 28.75
C LEU A 634 20.42 0.62 27.22
N VAL A 635 20.43 1.86 26.74
CA VAL A 635 21.36 2.25 25.68
C VAL A 635 22.76 2.13 26.29
N THR A 636 23.51 1.12 25.85
CA THR A 636 24.95 0.92 26.08
C THR A 636 25.44 1.04 27.54
N LYS A 637 25.64 -0.07 28.24
CA LYS A 637 26.75 -0.15 29.23
C LYS A 637 27.81 -1.12 28.70
N ASP A 638 28.94 -0.53 28.34
CA ASP A 638 30.20 -1.22 28.10
C ASP A 638 30.63 -1.99 29.36
N SER A 639 31.14 -3.20 29.16
CA SER A 639 32.16 -3.73 30.05
C SER A 639 33.30 -4.27 29.17
N GLU A 640 34.40 -3.53 29.15
CA GLU A 640 35.69 -4.05 28.72
C GLU A 640 36.16 -5.14 29.71
N PRO A 641 36.89 -6.17 29.25
CA PRO A 641 37.38 -7.23 30.11
C PRO A 641 38.55 -6.73 30.95
N LYS A 642 38.38 -6.66 32.27
CA LYS A 642 39.51 -6.53 33.19
C LYS A 642 39.98 -7.90 33.66
N ASP A 643 41.17 -8.25 33.19
CA ASP A 643 42.02 -9.31 33.69
C ASP A 643 42.51 -8.98 35.11
N SER A 644 42.11 -9.80 36.09
CA SER A 644 42.87 -10.00 37.34
C SER A 644 42.35 -11.25 38.05
N GLY A 645 43.18 -12.28 38.10
CA GLY A 645 42.85 -13.53 38.77
C GLY A 645 42.74 -13.40 40.28
N THR A 646 41.73 -14.06 40.82
CA THR A 646 41.77 -14.76 42.11
C THR A 646 40.72 -15.87 42.07
N LYS A 647 41.15 -17.08 42.44
CA LYS A 647 40.30 -18.25 42.62
C LYS A 647 39.37 -17.99 43.81
N ASP A 648 38.07 -18.17 43.61
CA ASP A 648 37.19 -18.58 44.69
C ASP A 648 36.07 -19.48 44.17
N GLU A 649 35.76 -20.50 44.95
CA GLU A 649 34.91 -21.64 44.60
C GLU A 649 33.43 -21.35 44.83
N GLY A 650 32.59 -21.76 43.87
CA GLY A 650 31.21 -22.21 44.13
C GLY A 650 30.10 -21.16 44.15
N THR A 651 29.35 -21.07 43.05
CA THR A 651 27.89 -21.38 42.96
C THR A 651 27.44 -21.20 41.52
N LYS A 652 26.71 -22.19 40.99
CA LYS A 652 25.99 -22.08 39.72
C LYS A 652 24.83 -21.09 39.90
N ASP A 653 24.90 -19.96 39.22
CA ASP A 653 23.78 -19.02 39.11
C ASP A 653 23.11 -19.25 37.76
N GLU A 654 22.19 -20.22 37.73
CA GLU A 654 21.18 -20.32 36.66
C GLU A 654 20.13 -19.26 36.96
N GLY A 655 20.09 -18.18 36.17
CA GLY A 655 19.18 -17.05 36.37
C GLY A 655 17.70 -17.46 36.31
N THR A 656 17.14 -17.84 37.45
CA THR A 656 15.69 -17.97 37.68
C THR A 656 15.05 -16.58 37.65
N ILE A 657 14.14 -16.36 36.70
CA ILE A 657 13.22 -15.22 36.70
C ILE A 657 12.34 -15.40 37.95
N GLY A 658 12.28 -14.38 38.81
CA GLY A 658 11.51 -14.42 40.06
C GLY A 658 10.00 -14.39 39.80
N GLU A 659 9.28 -15.29 40.46
CA GLU A 659 7.82 -15.25 40.60
C GLU A 659 7.44 -14.10 41.57
N GLY A 660 6.78 -13.04 41.08
CA GLY A 660 6.33 -11.96 41.98
C GLY A 660 5.65 -10.72 41.37
N GLY A 661 5.43 -10.63 40.05
CA GLY A 661 4.72 -9.51 39.40
C GLY A 661 3.20 -9.72 39.29
N GLU A 662 2.44 -8.65 39.10
CA GLU A 662 1.01 -8.70 38.72
C GLU A 662 0.88 -9.37 37.35
N ARG A 663 0.10 -10.45 37.21
CA ARG A 663 -0.05 -11.13 35.91
C ARG A 663 -1.04 -10.37 35.04
N VAL A 664 -0.55 -9.81 33.94
CA VAL A 664 -1.36 -9.04 32.98
C VAL A 664 -2.10 -9.95 32.01
N VAL A 665 -1.43 -11.02 31.58
CA VAL A 665 -2.00 -12.12 30.80
C VAL A 665 -1.57 -13.42 31.46
N ASP A 666 -2.50 -14.34 31.65
CA ASP A 666 -2.23 -15.66 32.22
C ASP A 666 -3.22 -16.69 31.68
N MET A 667 -3.05 -17.08 30.42
CA MET A 667 -3.98 -18.00 29.77
C MET A 667 -3.25 -19.09 28.97
N PRO A 668 -3.86 -20.28 28.83
CA PRO A 668 -3.39 -21.28 27.89
C PRO A 668 -3.39 -20.74 26.46
N MET A 669 -2.36 -21.07 25.67
CA MET A 669 -2.29 -20.71 24.24
C MET A 669 -3.52 -21.20 23.46
N SER A 670 -4.11 -22.33 23.89
CA SER A 670 -5.33 -22.90 23.29
C SER A 670 -6.60 -22.08 23.51
N VAL A 671 -6.63 -21.19 24.53
CA VAL A 671 -7.73 -20.25 24.74
C VAL A 671 -7.58 -19.06 23.79
N LEU A 672 -6.37 -18.52 23.65
CA LEU A 672 -6.10 -17.40 22.75
C LEU A 672 -6.29 -17.78 21.26
N LEU A 673 -5.67 -18.90 20.87
CA LEU A 673 -5.64 -19.36 19.48
C LEU A 673 -6.75 -20.36 19.14
N GLY A 674 -7.59 -20.68 20.12
CA GLY A 674 -8.76 -21.55 19.95
C GLY A 674 -9.65 -21.09 18.81
N LYS A 675 -10.30 -22.06 18.14
CA LYS A 675 -11.17 -21.78 17.00
C LYS A 675 -12.63 -21.72 17.45
N PRO A 676 -13.32 -20.56 17.38
CA PRO A 676 -14.77 -20.56 17.44
C PRO A 676 -15.36 -21.36 16.26
N PRO A 677 -16.66 -21.71 16.29
CA PRO A 677 -17.32 -22.40 15.19
C PRO A 677 -17.08 -21.68 13.85
N ARG A 678 -16.98 -22.45 12.75
CA ARG A 678 -16.80 -21.85 11.42
C ARG A 678 -18.00 -20.98 11.08
N MET A 679 -17.71 -19.78 10.56
CA MET A 679 -18.73 -18.88 10.03
C MET A 679 -19.51 -19.57 8.90
N GLN A 680 -20.83 -19.41 8.91
CA GLN A 680 -21.71 -19.81 7.82
C GLN A 680 -22.27 -18.56 7.13
N ARG A 681 -22.21 -18.53 5.79
CA ARG A 681 -22.81 -17.47 4.96
C ARG A 681 -23.93 -18.05 4.12
N ASP A 682 -25.14 -17.54 4.32
CA ASP A 682 -26.32 -17.84 3.50
C ASP A 682 -26.68 -16.57 2.72
N VAL A 683 -26.45 -16.62 1.41
CA VAL A 683 -26.48 -15.44 0.53
C VAL A 683 -27.18 -15.76 -0.78
N SER A 684 -27.54 -14.73 -1.54
CA SER A 684 -28.22 -14.89 -2.83
C SER A 684 -27.71 -13.90 -3.86
N HIS A 685 -27.78 -14.29 -5.13
CA HIS A 685 -27.51 -13.38 -6.23
C HIS A 685 -28.58 -12.29 -6.32
N VAL A 686 -28.16 -11.10 -6.76
CA VAL A 686 -29.04 -9.96 -7.00
C VAL A 686 -28.84 -9.51 -8.44
N GLU A 687 -29.78 -9.87 -9.30
CA GLU A 687 -29.79 -9.39 -10.69
C GLU A 687 -30.25 -7.93 -10.75
N ARG A 688 -29.58 -7.16 -11.62
CA ARG A 688 -29.95 -5.79 -11.94
C ARG A 688 -29.94 -5.65 -13.46
N PRO A 689 -31.08 -5.38 -14.11
CA PRO A 689 -31.10 -5.18 -15.56
C PRO A 689 -30.33 -3.89 -15.89
N LEU A 690 -29.30 -4.02 -16.72
CA LEU A 690 -28.49 -2.90 -17.20
C LEU A 690 -28.81 -2.61 -18.68
N PRO A 691 -28.85 -1.33 -19.09
CA PRO A 691 -29.08 -0.98 -20.48
C PRO A 691 -27.86 -1.32 -21.35
N ALA A 692 -28.10 -1.61 -22.62
CA ALA A 692 -27.02 -1.79 -23.60
C ALA A 692 -26.26 -0.48 -23.80
N PHE A 693 -24.96 -0.59 -24.10
CA PHE A 693 -24.12 0.57 -24.38
C PHE A 693 -24.52 1.22 -25.72
N GLU A 694 -24.79 2.52 -25.69
CA GLU A 694 -25.23 3.29 -26.85
C GLU A 694 -24.09 4.14 -27.42
N THR A 695 -23.89 4.06 -28.74
CA THR A 695 -22.81 4.77 -29.46
C THR A 695 -23.31 5.86 -30.42
N ALA A 696 -24.61 5.88 -30.73
CA ALA A 696 -25.16 6.65 -31.85
C ALA A 696 -24.98 8.18 -31.72
N SER A 697 -24.96 8.71 -30.50
CA SER A 697 -24.78 10.15 -30.21
C SER A 697 -23.33 10.56 -29.95
N LEU A 698 -22.40 9.60 -29.90
CA LEU A 698 -21.02 9.85 -29.49
C LEU A 698 -20.19 10.40 -30.65
N THR A 699 -19.40 11.44 -30.40
CA THR A 699 -18.41 11.92 -31.37
C THR A 699 -17.04 11.33 -31.05
N LEU A 700 -16.33 10.83 -32.08
CA LEU A 700 -15.05 10.16 -31.89
C LEU A 700 -13.98 11.08 -31.26
N GLU A 701 -14.03 12.38 -31.56
CA GLU A 701 -13.10 13.36 -30.99
C GLU A 701 -13.32 13.58 -29.49
N GLU A 702 -14.56 13.75 -29.06
CA GLU A 702 -14.86 13.92 -27.63
C GLU A 702 -14.54 12.65 -26.85
N CYS A 703 -14.88 11.47 -27.40
CA CYS A 703 -14.51 10.17 -26.82
C CYS A 703 -12.99 10.07 -26.64
N ALA A 704 -12.22 10.34 -27.69
CA ALA A 704 -10.76 10.29 -27.66
C ALA A 704 -10.16 11.21 -26.57
N LEU A 705 -10.60 12.46 -26.50
CA LEU A 705 -10.06 13.43 -25.54
C LEU A 705 -10.49 13.12 -24.10
N ASN A 706 -11.74 12.72 -23.88
CA ASN A 706 -12.24 12.42 -22.54
C ASN A 706 -11.63 11.13 -21.99
N VAL A 707 -11.46 10.09 -22.82
CA VAL A 707 -10.76 8.87 -22.42
C VAL A 707 -9.32 9.17 -22.00
N LEU A 708 -8.56 9.95 -22.78
CA LEU A 708 -7.19 10.33 -22.40
C LEU A 708 -7.11 11.18 -21.13
N ARG A 709 -8.10 12.04 -20.89
CA ARG A 709 -8.15 12.87 -19.68
C ARG A 709 -8.57 12.09 -18.43
N HIS A 710 -9.28 10.97 -18.60
CA HIS A 710 -9.74 10.18 -17.48
C HIS A 710 -8.53 9.72 -16.62
N PRO A 711 -8.53 9.93 -15.29
CA PRO A 711 -7.36 9.66 -14.44
C PRO A 711 -6.80 8.23 -14.54
N THR A 712 -7.67 7.25 -14.82
CA THR A 712 -7.27 5.84 -15.03
C THR A 712 -6.41 5.64 -16.28
N VAL A 713 -6.62 6.43 -17.34
CA VAL A 713 -5.85 6.34 -18.59
C VAL A 713 -4.72 7.37 -18.61
N GLY A 714 -5.02 8.62 -18.28
CA GLY A 714 -4.09 9.74 -18.32
C GLY A 714 -2.78 9.51 -17.56
N SER A 715 -1.76 10.29 -17.90
CA SER A 715 -0.39 10.14 -17.41
C SER A 715 -0.28 9.90 -15.91
N LYS A 716 0.55 8.93 -15.53
CA LYS A 716 0.86 8.63 -14.12
C LYS A 716 2.12 9.31 -13.61
N SER A 717 2.67 10.29 -14.34
CA SER A 717 3.93 10.96 -13.98
C SER A 717 3.98 11.42 -12.52
N PHE A 718 2.89 11.99 -11.99
CA PHE A 718 2.81 12.46 -10.60
C PHE A 718 2.94 11.35 -9.54
N LEU A 719 2.66 10.09 -9.89
CA LEU A 719 2.83 8.90 -9.04
C LEU A 719 4.21 8.26 -9.21
N VAL A 720 4.81 8.40 -10.40
CA VAL A 720 6.05 7.72 -10.76
C VAL A 720 7.28 8.52 -10.31
N THR A 721 7.31 9.83 -10.55
CA THR A 721 8.53 10.65 -10.33
C THR A 721 8.82 10.97 -8.87
N ILE A 722 7.86 10.74 -7.98
CA ILE A 722 7.99 10.92 -6.54
C ILE A 722 8.73 9.78 -5.85
N GLY A 723 8.69 8.58 -6.43
CA GLY A 723 9.37 7.38 -5.92
C GLY A 723 10.71 7.14 -6.61
N ASP A 724 11.69 6.66 -5.86
CA ASP A 724 12.97 6.18 -6.38
C ASP A 724 12.74 4.97 -7.30
N ARG A 725 13.49 4.92 -8.41
CA ARG A 725 13.42 3.84 -9.42
C ARG A 725 14.81 3.30 -9.78
N THR A 726 15.82 3.59 -8.96
CA THR A 726 17.24 3.35 -9.26
C THR A 726 18.05 2.77 -8.10
N VAL A 727 17.62 2.99 -6.85
CA VAL A 727 18.30 2.48 -5.66
C VAL A 727 18.47 0.96 -5.74
N GLY A 728 19.64 0.48 -5.32
CA GLY A 728 20.06 -0.92 -5.46
C GLY A 728 20.78 -1.24 -6.78
N GLY A 729 20.67 -0.40 -7.82
CA GLY A 729 21.43 -0.56 -9.07
C GLY A 729 21.07 -1.78 -9.92
N MET A 730 19.95 -2.43 -9.63
CA MET A 730 19.49 -3.66 -10.30
C MET A 730 18.25 -3.47 -11.18
N ASN A 731 17.76 -2.23 -11.32
CA ASN A 731 16.52 -1.96 -12.07
C ASN A 731 16.83 -1.87 -13.57
N CYS A 732 16.19 -2.72 -14.38
CA CYS A 732 16.37 -2.75 -15.83
C CYS A 732 15.20 -2.11 -16.58
N ARG A 733 13.99 -2.26 -16.05
CA ARG A 733 12.79 -1.62 -16.57
C ARG A 733 11.98 -1.01 -15.43
N ASP A 734 11.98 0.31 -15.38
CA ASP A 734 11.03 1.11 -14.61
C ASP A 734 9.86 1.56 -15.49
N SER A 735 8.89 2.27 -14.90
CA SER A 735 7.68 2.74 -15.59
C SER A 735 7.98 3.70 -16.75
N MET A 736 9.08 4.46 -16.68
CA MET A 736 9.44 5.45 -17.70
C MET A 736 10.10 4.79 -18.92
N VAL A 737 9.59 5.10 -20.11
CA VAL A 737 10.01 4.48 -21.37
C VAL A 737 10.59 5.52 -22.32
N GLY A 738 11.73 5.16 -22.92
CA GLY A 738 12.31 5.87 -24.06
C GLY A 738 12.99 7.21 -23.74
N PRO A 739 13.57 7.89 -24.74
CA PRO A 739 14.23 9.19 -24.54
C PRO A 739 13.33 10.29 -23.96
N TRP A 740 12.02 10.17 -24.13
CA TRP A 740 11.03 11.12 -23.61
C TRP A 740 10.48 10.75 -22.23
N GLN A 741 10.94 9.63 -21.66
CA GLN A 741 10.59 9.18 -20.30
C GLN A 741 9.07 9.19 -20.07
N VAL A 742 8.32 8.50 -20.94
CA VAL A 742 6.86 8.41 -20.86
C VAL A 742 6.46 7.24 -19.94
N PRO A 743 5.62 7.44 -18.89
CA PRO A 743 5.32 6.41 -17.89
C PRO A 743 4.31 5.36 -18.40
N VAL A 744 4.72 4.49 -19.32
CA VAL A 744 3.83 3.51 -20.00
C VAL A 744 4.39 2.08 -20.02
N ALA A 745 5.45 1.75 -19.29
CA ALA A 745 5.95 0.37 -19.29
C ALA A 745 4.90 -0.60 -18.70
N ASP A 746 4.59 -1.67 -19.42
CA ASP A 746 3.60 -2.68 -19.02
C ASP A 746 4.03 -3.47 -17.75
N CYS A 747 5.33 -3.65 -17.54
CA CYS A 747 5.86 -4.39 -16.38
C CYS A 747 7.19 -3.82 -15.89
N ALA A 748 7.49 -4.08 -14.62
CA ALA A 748 8.80 -3.82 -14.03
C ALA A 748 9.72 -5.02 -14.22
N VAL A 749 11.01 -4.77 -14.47
CA VAL A 749 12.04 -5.82 -14.59
C VAL A 749 13.30 -5.41 -13.83
N THR A 750 13.81 -6.34 -13.03
CA THR A 750 15.05 -6.19 -12.24
C THR A 750 16.01 -7.32 -12.57
N THR A 751 17.31 -7.09 -12.40
CA THR A 751 18.32 -8.15 -12.37
C THR A 751 18.31 -8.87 -11.02
N LEU A 752 18.79 -10.11 -11.02
CA LEU A 752 18.94 -10.94 -9.82
C LEU A 752 20.26 -10.64 -9.07
N SER A 753 21.26 -10.13 -9.79
CA SER A 753 22.59 -9.76 -9.31
C SER A 753 23.22 -8.65 -10.17
N PHE A 754 24.31 -8.06 -9.69
CA PHE A 754 25.11 -7.09 -10.48
C PHE A 754 25.85 -7.71 -11.67
N ASP A 755 25.98 -9.04 -11.68
CA ASP A 755 26.52 -9.81 -12.80
C ASP A 755 25.43 -10.66 -13.46
N GLY A 756 25.56 -10.85 -14.78
CA GLY A 756 24.60 -11.60 -15.59
C GLY A 756 23.35 -10.81 -16.02
N TYR A 757 22.43 -11.51 -16.70
CA TYR A 757 21.21 -10.93 -17.28
C TYR A 757 19.93 -11.62 -16.84
N ALA A 758 20.01 -12.58 -15.92
CA ALA A 758 18.81 -13.14 -15.32
C ALA A 758 18.20 -12.14 -14.32
N GLY A 759 16.90 -12.28 -14.08
CA GLY A 759 16.18 -11.30 -13.29
C GLY A 759 14.82 -11.75 -12.79
N GLU A 760 14.00 -10.77 -12.47
CA GLU A 760 12.61 -10.93 -12.02
C GLU A 760 11.74 -9.83 -12.61
N ALA A 761 10.50 -10.18 -12.94
CA ALA A 761 9.49 -9.28 -13.47
C ALA A 761 8.28 -9.18 -12.52
N MET A 762 7.66 -8.00 -12.50
CA MET A 762 6.38 -7.76 -11.83
C MET A 762 5.41 -7.04 -12.77
N ALA A 763 4.15 -7.44 -12.74
CA ALA A 763 3.05 -6.77 -13.44
C ALA A 763 1.79 -6.75 -12.58
N ILE A 764 0.84 -5.89 -12.94
CA ILE A 764 -0.46 -5.78 -12.28
C ILE A 764 -1.55 -5.86 -13.34
N GLY A 765 -2.68 -6.45 -12.99
CA GLY A 765 -3.92 -6.34 -13.75
C GLY A 765 -5.11 -6.16 -12.81
N GLU A 766 -6.02 -5.28 -13.20
CA GLU A 766 -7.21 -4.96 -12.42
C GLU A 766 -8.30 -4.39 -13.32
N ARG A 767 -9.54 -4.84 -13.10
CA ARG A 767 -10.69 -4.35 -13.87
C ARG A 767 -11.95 -4.27 -13.04
N THR A 768 -11.82 -3.59 -11.90
CA THR A 768 -12.86 -3.58 -10.87
C THR A 768 -14.23 -3.04 -11.30
N PRO A 769 -14.38 -2.10 -12.26
CA PRO A 769 -15.69 -1.65 -12.72
C PRO A 769 -16.53 -2.76 -13.36
N LEU A 770 -15.90 -3.78 -13.97
CA LEU A 770 -16.67 -4.86 -14.61
C LEU A 770 -17.48 -5.64 -13.59
N ALA A 771 -17.07 -5.69 -12.32
CA ALA A 771 -17.81 -6.42 -11.29
C ALA A 771 -19.17 -5.80 -10.93
N VAL A 772 -19.44 -4.58 -11.39
CA VAL A 772 -20.81 -4.03 -11.39
C VAL A 772 -21.73 -4.86 -12.29
N ILE A 773 -21.21 -5.34 -13.42
CA ILE A 773 -21.88 -6.17 -14.43
C ILE A 773 -21.69 -7.66 -14.10
N ASP A 774 -20.44 -8.13 -14.10
CA ASP A 774 -20.04 -9.53 -13.88
C ASP A 774 -18.70 -9.61 -13.12
N ALA A 775 -18.75 -10.07 -11.87
CA ALA A 775 -17.57 -10.19 -10.99
C ALA A 775 -16.64 -11.35 -11.37
N ALA A 776 -17.18 -12.39 -12.00
CA ALA A 776 -16.40 -13.52 -12.51
C ALA A 776 -15.57 -13.09 -13.73
N ALA A 777 -16.18 -12.33 -14.66
CA ALA A 777 -15.49 -11.74 -15.80
C ALA A 777 -14.42 -10.73 -15.36
N ALA A 778 -14.73 -9.86 -14.39
CA ALA A 778 -13.78 -8.93 -13.80
C ALA A 778 -12.50 -9.63 -13.29
N SER A 779 -12.67 -10.78 -12.62
CA SER A 779 -11.55 -11.56 -12.08
C SER A 779 -10.71 -12.22 -13.17
N ARG A 780 -11.35 -12.76 -14.22
CA ARG A 780 -10.66 -13.34 -15.37
C ARG A 780 -9.88 -12.30 -16.15
N ILE A 781 -10.45 -11.12 -16.37
CA ILE A 781 -9.78 -9.99 -17.03
C ILE A 781 -8.63 -9.46 -16.19
N ALA A 782 -8.78 -9.30 -14.87
CA ALA A 782 -7.69 -8.84 -14.00
C ALA A 782 -6.46 -9.77 -14.08
N ILE A 783 -6.67 -11.09 -14.04
CA ILE A 783 -5.57 -12.07 -14.23
C ILE A 783 -5.04 -12.02 -15.66
N GLY A 784 -5.93 -11.94 -16.65
CA GLY A 784 -5.55 -11.86 -18.05
C GLY A 784 -4.68 -10.64 -18.37
N GLU A 785 -5.02 -9.49 -17.81
CA GLU A 785 -4.29 -8.23 -17.94
C GLU A 785 -2.92 -8.32 -17.26
N ALA A 786 -2.84 -8.89 -16.06
CA ALA A 786 -1.55 -9.13 -15.39
C ALA A 786 -0.62 -9.99 -16.27
N LEU A 787 -1.20 -10.95 -17.02
CA LEU A 787 -0.48 -11.80 -17.96
C LEU A 787 -0.10 -11.08 -19.26
N THR A 788 -0.97 -10.26 -19.86
CA THR A 788 -0.62 -9.45 -21.04
C THR A 788 0.43 -8.40 -20.69
N ASN A 789 0.39 -7.82 -19.50
CA ASN A 789 1.41 -6.90 -19.03
C ASN A 789 2.78 -7.59 -18.83
N ILE A 790 2.83 -8.71 -18.09
CA ILE A 790 4.10 -9.42 -17.84
C ILE A 790 4.66 -10.08 -19.12
N ALA A 791 3.84 -10.26 -20.16
CA ALA A 791 4.29 -10.68 -21.48
C ALA A 791 5.24 -9.68 -22.14
N ALA A 792 5.43 -8.47 -21.60
CA ALA A 792 6.50 -7.59 -22.02
C ALA A 792 7.90 -8.03 -21.52
N ALA A 793 8.02 -8.98 -20.57
CA ALA A 793 9.30 -9.52 -20.05
C ALA A 793 9.63 -10.96 -20.54
N ASP A 794 10.91 -11.37 -20.55
CA ASP A 794 11.36 -12.72 -20.98
C ASP A 794 11.03 -13.79 -19.93
N VAL A 795 9.74 -14.09 -19.79
CA VAL A 795 9.17 -15.03 -18.82
C VAL A 795 8.59 -16.26 -19.50
N GLN A 796 8.38 -17.32 -18.70
CA GLN A 796 7.72 -18.56 -19.10
C GLN A 796 6.42 -18.70 -18.31
N LEU A 797 5.31 -19.04 -18.98
CA LEU A 797 3.97 -19.06 -18.39
C LEU A 797 3.92 -19.88 -17.10
N GLU A 798 4.53 -21.07 -17.11
CA GLU A 798 4.48 -22.04 -16.02
C GLU A 798 5.22 -21.56 -14.75
N ARG A 799 6.07 -20.53 -14.89
CA ARG A 799 6.83 -19.90 -13.79
C ARG A 799 6.19 -18.60 -13.28
N ILE A 800 5.10 -18.14 -13.89
CA ILE A 800 4.35 -16.97 -13.42
C ILE A 800 3.51 -17.36 -12.20
N LYS A 801 3.53 -16.50 -11.18
CA LYS A 801 2.77 -16.65 -9.94
C LYS A 801 1.96 -15.40 -9.67
N ILE A 802 0.76 -15.58 -9.15
CA ILE A 802 -0.19 -14.48 -8.90
C ILE A 802 -0.33 -14.24 -7.39
N SER A 803 -0.26 -12.98 -6.97
CA SER A 803 -0.84 -12.54 -5.70
C SER A 803 -2.25 -12.05 -5.98
N ALA A 804 -3.25 -12.65 -5.32
CA ALA A 804 -4.65 -12.25 -5.46
C ALA A 804 -5.09 -11.44 -4.24
N ASN A 805 -5.41 -10.15 -4.44
CA ASN A 805 -5.88 -9.27 -3.39
C ASN A 805 -7.37 -8.93 -3.60
N TRP A 806 -8.20 -9.31 -2.64
CA TRP A 806 -9.66 -9.29 -2.75
C TRP A 806 -10.29 -8.19 -1.91
N MET A 807 -10.88 -7.20 -2.57
CA MET A 807 -11.62 -6.12 -1.92
C MET A 807 -13.11 -6.31 -2.19
N ALA A 808 -13.94 -6.33 -1.14
CA ALA A 808 -15.39 -6.48 -1.29
C ALA A 808 -16.15 -5.75 -0.20
N ALA A 809 -17.40 -5.38 -0.48
CA ALA A 809 -18.33 -4.79 0.49
C ALA A 809 -19.22 -5.89 1.10
N CYS A 810 -18.64 -6.81 1.87
CA CYS A 810 -19.38 -7.95 2.39
C CYS A 810 -20.57 -7.55 3.27
N GLY A 811 -21.66 -8.30 3.16
CA GLY A 811 -22.95 -8.01 3.78
C GLY A 811 -23.81 -6.99 3.03
N VAL A 812 -23.31 -6.36 1.97
CA VAL A 812 -24.16 -5.62 1.02
C VAL A 812 -24.84 -6.62 0.09
N ALA A 813 -26.15 -6.45 -0.15
CA ALA A 813 -26.94 -7.37 -0.96
C ALA A 813 -26.28 -7.67 -2.33
N GLY A 814 -26.04 -8.96 -2.58
CA GLY A 814 -25.42 -9.50 -3.80
C GLY A 814 -23.89 -9.54 -3.82
N GLU A 815 -23.18 -8.76 -3.00
CA GLU A 815 -21.70 -8.67 -3.08
C GLU A 815 -21.00 -9.95 -2.60
N ASP A 816 -21.55 -10.63 -1.60
CA ASP A 816 -21.00 -11.88 -1.09
C ASP A 816 -21.03 -13.00 -2.13
N ALA A 817 -22.16 -13.14 -2.84
CA ALA A 817 -22.30 -14.12 -3.92
C ALA A 817 -21.35 -13.78 -5.08
N LYS A 818 -21.26 -12.48 -5.44
CA LYS A 818 -20.29 -11.99 -6.43
C LYS A 818 -18.84 -12.28 -6.03
N LEU A 819 -18.48 -12.15 -4.76
CA LEU A 819 -17.13 -12.48 -4.26
C LEU A 819 -16.85 -13.98 -4.43
N PHE A 820 -17.81 -14.84 -4.09
CA PHE A 820 -17.64 -16.29 -4.29
C PHE A 820 -17.42 -16.63 -5.76
N ASP A 821 -18.24 -16.07 -6.65
CA ASP A 821 -18.12 -16.27 -8.10
C ASP A 821 -16.80 -15.74 -8.68
N ALA A 822 -16.35 -14.59 -8.20
CA ALA A 822 -15.06 -13.99 -8.55
C ALA A 822 -13.87 -14.90 -8.16
N VAL A 823 -13.86 -15.40 -6.93
CA VAL A 823 -12.81 -16.33 -6.44
C VAL A 823 -12.86 -17.66 -7.20
N ARG A 824 -14.05 -18.21 -7.45
CA ARG A 824 -14.22 -19.43 -8.25
C ARG A 824 -13.66 -19.24 -9.66
N ALA A 825 -14.04 -18.16 -10.33
CA ALA A 825 -13.58 -17.86 -11.68
C ALA A 825 -12.06 -17.67 -11.77
N ALA A 826 -11.45 -16.99 -10.80
CA ALA A 826 -10.00 -16.85 -10.73
C ALA A 826 -9.30 -18.20 -10.52
N SER A 827 -9.83 -19.05 -9.63
CA SER A 827 -9.30 -20.38 -9.37
C SER A 827 -9.36 -21.27 -10.62
N GLU A 828 -10.53 -21.38 -11.24
CA GLU A 828 -10.75 -22.16 -12.46
C GLU A 828 -9.85 -21.69 -13.60
N LEU A 829 -9.72 -20.37 -13.78
CA LEU A 829 -8.83 -19.80 -14.78
C LEU A 829 -7.36 -20.16 -14.51
N CYS A 830 -6.88 -19.97 -13.28
CA CYS A 830 -5.49 -20.29 -12.92
C CYS A 830 -5.18 -21.77 -13.16
N VAL A 831 -6.09 -22.67 -12.76
CA VAL A 831 -5.98 -24.11 -13.01
C VAL A 831 -5.94 -24.39 -14.52
N ALA A 832 -6.80 -23.77 -15.31
CA ALA A 832 -6.83 -23.95 -16.76
C ALA A 832 -5.54 -23.45 -17.45
N LEU A 833 -4.95 -22.36 -16.95
CA LEU A 833 -3.71 -21.79 -17.47
C LEU A 833 -2.45 -22.52 -16.97
N GLY A 834 -2.55 -23.35 -15.93
CA GLY A 834 -1.41 -24.02 -15.30
C GLY A 834 -0.54 -23.09 -14.46
N ILE A 835 -1.14 -22.05 -13.87
CA ILE A 835 -0.50 -21.10 -12.95
C ILE A 835 -1.14 -21.18 -11.56
N SER A 836 -0.47 -20.64 -10.54
CA SER A 836 -0.92 -20.75 -9.16
C SER A 836 -0.97 -19.40 -8.44
N ILE A 837 -1.80 -19.31 -7.41
CA ILE A 837 -1.93 -18.17 -6.49
C ILE A 837 -1.31 -18.55 -5.13
N PRO A 838 0.02 -18.47 -4.93
CA PRO A 838 0.67 -18.93 -3.69
C PRO A 838 0.56 -17.95 -2.51
N VAL A 839 0.11 -16.72 -2.76
CA VAL A 839 -0.02 -15.62 -1.79
C VAL A 839 -1.22 -14.75 -2.16
N GLY A 840 -1.79 -14.05 -1.18
CA GLY A 840 -2.89 -13.12 -1.39
C GLY A 840 -3.37 -12.55 -0.06
N LYS A 841 -4.32 -11.61 -0.15
CA LYS A 841 -4.98 -11.02 1.02
C LYS A 841 -6.40 -10.61 0.69
N ASP A 842 -7.17 -10.27 1.70
CA ASP A 842 -8.52 -9.77 1.56
C ASP A 842 -8.82 -8.57 2.47
N SER A 843 -9.74 -7.72 2.01
CA SER A 843 -10.28 -6.55 2.71
C SER A 843 -11.77 -6.46 2.42
N LEU A 844 -12.59 -6.94 3.36
CA LEU A 844 -13.99 -7.31 3.12
C LEU A 844 -15.03 -6.30 3.64
N SER A 845 -14.59 -5.10 4.01
CA SER A 845 -15.41 -4.00 4.54
C SER A 845 -15.39 -2.76 3.65
N MET A 846 -15.33 -2.93 2.32
CA MET A 846 -15.13 -1.85 1.35
C MET A 846 -16.41 -1.03 1.06
N LYS A 847 -16.92 -0.37 2.10
CA LYS A 847 -18.07 0.56 2.01
C LYS A 847 -17.89 1.76 2.93
N SER A 848 -18.55 2.86 2.58
CA SER A 848 -18.67 4.05 3.41
C SER A 848 -20.14 4.44 3.55
N ALA A 849 -20.56 4.75 4.78
CA ALA A 849 -21.93 5.17 5.08
C ALA A 849 -21.93 6.45 5.90
N TRP A 850 -22.84 7.38 5.61
CA TRP A 850 -23.02 8.61 6.37
C TRP A 850 -24.45 9.15 6.26
N ARG A 851 -24.77 10.14 7.09
CA ARG A 851 -26.02 10.89 7.02
C ARG A 851 -25.77 12.31 6.53
N ASP A 852 -26.63 12.75 5.64
CA ASP A 852 -26.69 14.12 5.14
C ASP A 852 -28.10 14.66 5.38
N GLY A 853 -28.24 15.47 6.44
CA GLY A 853 -29.56 15.77 7.02
C GLY A 853 -30.27 14.49 7.47
N ASP A 854 -31.48 14.27 6.94
CA ASP A 854 -32.29 13.08 7.20
C ASP A 854 -32.06 11.93 6.19
N VAL A 855 -31.15 12.12 5.23
CA VAL A 855 -30.88 11.13 4.16
C VAL A 855 -29.67 10.28 4.53
N GLU A 856 -29.84 8.97 4.52
CA GLU A 856 -28.75 8.01 4.62
C GLU A 856 -28.13 7.77 3.24
N LYS A 857 -26.80 7.92 3.15
CA LYS A 857 -26.02 7.73 1.93
C LYS A 857 -25.01 6.60 2.13
N VAL A 858 -24.88 5.74 1.13
CA VAL A 858 -23.95 4.60 1.14
C VAL A 858 -23.25 4.51 -0.21
N VAL A 859 -21.92 4.40 -0.18
CA VAL A 859 -21.08 4.07 -1.33
C VAL A 859 -20.41 2.72 -1.05
N ALA A 860 -20.59 1.76 -1.96
CA ALA A 860 -19.99 0.44 -1.86
C ALA A 860 -19.01 0.22 -3.01
N ALA A 861 -17.79 -0.23 -2.70
CA ALA A 861 -16.88 -0.67 -3.75
C ALA A 861 -17.45 -1.93 -4.43
N PRO A 862 -17.34 -2.05 -5.77
CA PRO A 862 -17.59 -3.32 -6.43
C PRO A 862 -16.56 -4.37 -5.96
N VAL A 863 -16.89 -5.66 -6.05
CA VAL A 863 -15.89 -6.74 -5.88
C VAL A 863 -14.67 -6.44 -6.76
N SER A 864 -13.51 -6.36 -6.13
CA SER A 864 -12.29 -5.82 -6.72
C SER A 864 -11.16 -6.81 -6.50
N LEU A 865 -10.78 -7.54 -7.56
CA LEU A 865 -9.55 -8.32 -7.59
C LEU A 865 -8.42 -7.46 -8.17
N ILE A 866 -7.35 -7.29 -7.40
CA ILE A 866 -6.07 -6.78 -7.92
C ILE A 866 -5.13 -7.97 -8.02
N ALA A 867 -4.79 -8.35 -9.26
CA ALA A 867 -3.90 -9.47 -9.54
C ALA A 867 -2.49 -8.93 -9.81
N SER A 868 -1.53 -9.27 -8.94
CA SER A 868 -0.12 -8.97 -9.18
C SER A 868 0.59 -10.22 -9.66
N ALA A 869 1.26 -10.17 -10.80
CA ALA A 869 2.04 -11.26 -11.34
C ALA A 869 3.52 -11.07 -11.04
N ALA A 870 4.21 -12.13 -10.63
CA ALA A 870 5.66 -12.17 -10.47
C ALA A 870 6.23 -13.40 -11.18
N ALA A 871 7.39 -13.24 -11.82
CA ALA A 871 8.07 -14.34 -12.49
C ALA A 871 9.59 -14.12 -12.61
N PRO A 872 10.38 -15.19 -12.58
CA PRO A 872 11.79 -15.13 -12.94
C PRO A 872 11.96 -14.83 -14.44
N VAL A 873 12.91 -13.97 -14.77
CA VAL A 873 13.27 -13.52 -16.12
C VAL A 873 14.56 -14.20 -16.56
N ASP A 874 14.57 -14.70 -17.79
CA ASP A 874 15.74 -15.39 -18.35
C ASP A 874 16.80 -14.42 -18.90
N ASP A 875 16.38 -13.35 -19.57
CA ASP A 875 17.27 -12.29 -20.07
C ASP A 875 16.58 -10.91 -20.03
N VAL A 876 16.96 -10.07 -19.07
CA VAL A 876 16.40 -8.73 -18.86
C VAL A 876 16.57 -7.80 -20.07
N ARG A 877 17.53 -8.06 -20.96
CA ARG A 877 17.79 -7.22 -22.14
C ARG A 877 16.72 -7.38 -23.23
N ARG A 878 15.90 -8.42 -23.12
CA ARG A 878 14.84 -8.75 -24.07
C ARG A 878 13.46 -8.23 -23.64
N SER A 879 13.41 -7.43 -22.59
CA SER A 879 12.18 -6.74 -22.20
C SER A 879 11.76 -5.79 -23.32
N MET A 880 10.50 -5.90 -23.74
CA MET A 880 9.90 -5.06 -24.77
C MET A 880 9.24 -3.85 -24.10
N THR A 881 9.04 -2.77 -24.87
CA THR A 881 8.36 -1.57 -24.38
C THR A 881 7.41 -1.01 -25.44
N PRO A 882 6.50 -0.09 -25.08
CA PRO A 882 5.62 0.58 -26.04
C PRO A 882 6.33 1.54 -27.00
N GLN A 883 7.63 1.78 -26.85
CA GLN A 883 8.35 2.73 -27.69
C GLN A 883 8.36 2.29 -29.16
N LEU A 884 7.57 2.98 -29.99
CA LEU A 884 7.64 2.79 -31.43
C LEU A 884 8.99 3.24 -31.98
N VAL A 885 9.55 2.43 -32.86
CA VAL A 885 10.64 2.82 -33.75
C VAL A 885 10.06 3.69 -34.86
N ALA A 886 10.60 4.90 -35.03
CA ALA A 886 10.17 5.86 -36.06
C ALA A 886 10.67 5.45 -37.47
N ASP A 887 10.19 4.32 -37.98
CA ASP A 887 10.54 3.74 -39.27
C ASP A 887 9.28 3.31 -40.03
N ASN A 888 9.11 3.84 -41.26
CA ASN A 888 7.96 3.53 -42.11
C ASN A 888 8.05 2.16 -42.80
N GLN A 889 9.18 1.45 -42.66
CA GLN A 889 9.37 0.04 -43.04
C GLN A 889 8.98 -0.92 -41.92
N THR A 890 8.06 -0.49 -41.04
CA THR A 890 7.47 -1.31 -39.98
C THR A 890 5.95 -1.30 -40.09
N VAL A 891 5.31 -2.31 -39.50
CA VAL A 891 3.85 -2.41 -39.43
C VAL A 891 3.41 -2.67 -37.99
N LEU A 892 2.19 -2.27 -37.68
CA LEU A 892 1.52 -2.51 -36.41
C LEU A 892 0.58 -3.71 -36.56
N VAL A 893 0.70 -4.68 -35.66
CA VAL A 893 -0.11 -5.89 -35.61
C VAL A 893 -0.91 -5.89 -34.31
N LEU A 894 -2.24 -5.90 -34.41
CA LEU A 894 -3.12 -6.14 -33.27
C LEU A 894 -3.32 -7.64 -33.10
N VAL A 895 -3.15 -8.14 -31.87
CA VAL A 895 -3.64 -9.45 -31.44
C VAL A 895 -4.85 -9.22 -30.54
N ASP A 896 -6.05 -9.48 -31.06
CA ASP A 896 -7.34 -9.27 -30.38
C ASP A 896 -7.81 -10.57 -29.70
N LEU A 897 -7.53 -10.73 -28.40
CA LEU A 897 -7.98 -11.90 -27.64
C LEU A 897 -9.49 -11.84 -27.31
N GLY A 898 -10.15 -10.71 -27.55
CA GLY A 898 -11.61 -10.57 -27.51
C GLY A 898 -12.33 -11.16 -28.72
N ALA A 899 -11.59 -11.63 -29.74
CA ALA A 899 -12.11 -12.30 -30.92
C ALA A 899 -13.24 -11.53 -31.63
N GLY A 900 -13.09 -10.20 -31.72
CA GLY A 900 -14.04 -9.31 -32.39
C GLY A 900 -15.31 -8.99 -31.60
N ARG A 901 -15.52 -9.55 -30.40
CA ARG A 901 -16.74 -9.30 -29.60
C ARG A 901 -16.93 -7.82 -29.24
N SER A 902 -15.83 -7.13 -28.98
CA SER A 902 -15.79 -5.68 -28.74
C SER A 902 -16.81 -5.23 -27.68
N ARG A 903 -16.83 -5.93 -26.53
CA ARG A 903 -17.73 -5.64 -25.41
C ARG A 903 -17.33 -4.31 -24.74
N MET A 904 -18.33 -3.48 -24.45
CA MET A 904 -18.12 -2.08 -24.03
C MET A 904 -18.50 -1.82 -22.58
N GLY A 905 -19.19 -2.75 -21.93
CA GLY A 905 -19.67 -2.60 -20.56
C GLY A 905 -18.51 -2.41 -19.59
N GLY A 906 -18.61 -1.42 -18.71
CA GLY A 906 -17.61 -1.08 -17.71
C GLY A 906 -16.31 -0.45 -18.24
N SER A 907 -16.23 -0.13 -19.54
CA SER A 907 -15.08 0.56 -20.13
C SER A 907 -14.95 2.00 -19.65
N ILE A 908 -13.75 2.59 -19.77
CA ILE A 908 -13.54 4.02 -19.55
C ILE A 908 -14.42 4.86 -20.48
N LEU A 909 -14.67 4.39 -21.71
CA LEU A 909 -15.60 5.09 -22.60
C LEU A 909 -17.03 5.09 -22.03
N ALA A 910 -17.48 3.97 -21.47
CA ALA A 910 -18.78 3.93 -20.80
C ALA A 910 -18.83 4.94 -19.64
N GLN A 911 -17.79 4.98 -18.81
CA GLN A 911 -17.72 5.90 -17.68
C GLN A 911 -17.76 7.38 -18.10
N VAL A 912 -16.90 7.81 -19.04
CA VAL A 912 -16.85 9.22 -19.47
C VAL A 912 -18.07 9.68 -20.27
N THR A 913 -18.92 8.74 -20.70
CA THR A 913 -20.19 9.01 -21.38
C THR A 913 -21.41 8.80 -20.46
N GLU A 914 -21.19 8.68 -19.14
CA GLU A 914 -22.25 8.48 -18.14
C GLU A 914 -23.11 7.23 -18.43
N GLN A 915 -22.45 6.14 -18.84
CA GLN A 915 -23.04 4.83 -19.09
C GLN A 915 -22.31 3.75 -18.29
N VAL A 916 -22.94 2.58 -18.19
CA VAL A 916 -22.30 1.35 -17.65
C VAL A 916 -22.25 0.27 -18.73
N GLY A 917 -23.32 0.08 -19.50
CA GLY A 917 -23.47 -1.03 -20.43
C GLY A 917 -23.89 -2.33 -19.72
N ASN A 918 -24.23 -3.35 -20.50
CA ASN A 918 -24.76 -4.63 -20.00
C ASN A 918 -23.88 -5.84 -20.32
N GLU A 919 -22.87 -5.68 -21.18
CA GLU A 919 -21.98 -6.75 -21.61
C GLU A 919 -20.54 -6.26 -21.50
N CYS A 920 -19.78 -6.78 -20.53
CA CYS A 920 -18.40 -6.41 -20.26
C CYS A 920 -17.39 -7.35 -20.91
N PRO A 921 -16.14 -6.92 -21.14
CA PRO A 921 -15.04 -7.79 -21.53
C PRO A 921 -14.90 -9.04 -20.66
N ASP A 922 -14.48 -10.15 -21.26
CA ASP A 922 -14.22 -11.41 -20.57
C ASP A 922 -13.18 -12.28 -21.31
N LEU A 923 -12.56 -13.22 -20.60
CA LEU A 923 -11.65 -14.22 -21.17
C LEU A 923 -12.40 -15.53 -21.46
N ASP A 924 -12.99 -15.62 -22.64
CA ASP A 924 -13.77 -16.79 -23.07
C ASP A 924 -12.92 -18.02 -23.43
N GLN A 925 -11.67 -17.80 -23.87
CA GLN A 925 -10.77 -18.85 -24.35
C GLN A 925 -9.40 -18.77 -23.64
N PRO A 926 -9.28 -19.27 -22.39
CA PRO A 926 -8.03 -19.25 -21.63
C PRO A 926 -6.83 -19.83 -22.37
N GLU A 927 -7.04 -20.86 -23.20
CA GLU A 927 -6.00 -21.50 -24.00
C GLU A 927 -5.37 -20.55 -25.03
N LYS A 928 -6.12 -19.55 -25.53
CA LYS A 928 -5.60 -18.54 -26.46
C LYS A 928 -4.69 -17.56 -25.74
N LEU A 929 -5.03 -17.16 -24.51
CA LEU A 929 -4.14 -16.37 -23.67
C LEU A 929 -2.84 -17.13 -23.37
N ALA A 930 -2.93 -18.40 -22.98
CA ALA A 930 -1.74 -19.23 -22.76
C ALA A 930 -0.87 -19.35 -24.03
N ALA A 931 -1.48 -19.53 -25.20
CA ALA A 931 -0.78 -19.55 -26.48
C ALA A 931 -0.13 -18.19 -26.80
N PHE A 932 -0.79 -17.09 -26.47
CA PHE A 932 -0.27 -15.73 -26.63
C PHE A 932 1.01 -15.51 -25.81
N ILE A 933 1.02 -15.85 -24.52
CA ILE A 933 2.21 -15.71 -23.67
C ILE A 933 3.39 -16.51 -24.24
N ARG A 934 3.13 -17.75 -24.67
CA ARG A 934 4.17 -18.64 -25.23
C ARG A 934 4.74 -18.10 -26.54
N VAL A 935 3.90 -17.64 -27.47
CA VAL A 935 4.37 -17.12 -28.76
C VAL A 935 5.04 -15.75 -28.62
N MET A 936 4.63 -14.91 -27.66
CA MET A 936 5.36 -13.67 -27.35
C MET A 936 6.79 -13.97 -26.88
N SER A 937 6.95 -14.98 -26.02
CA SER A 937 8.28 -15.46 -25.60
C SER A 937 9.13 -15.92 -26.80
N GLU A 938 8.53 -16.67 -27.74
CA GLU A 938 9.21 -17.10 -28.98
C GLU A 938 9.63 -15.92 -29.87
N LEU A 939 8.71 -15.01 -30.18
CA LEU A 939 8.95 -13.87 -31.06
C LEU A 939 10.04 -12.95 -30.50
N ARG A 940 10.02 -12.72 -29.19
CA ARG A 940 11.03 -11.96 -28.45
C ARG A 940 12.42 -12.59 -28.56
N ARG A 941 12.54 -13.90 -28.34
CA ARG A 941 13.84 -14.61 -28.46
C ARG A 941 14.41 -14.55 -29.87
N LYS A 942 13.55 -14.48 -30.89
CA LYS A 942 13.95 -14.29 -32.29
C LYS A 942 14.23 -12.83 -32.66
N GLY A 943 13.93 -11.87 -31.77
CA GLY A 943 14.13 -10.44 -32.02
C GLY A 943 13.17 -9.84 -33.06
N LEU A 944 11.98 -10.44 -33.24
CA LEU A 944 11.03 -10.06 -34.30
C LEU A 944 10.07 -8.93 -33.92
N VAL A 945 9.99 -8.59 -32.63
CA VAL A 945 9.12 -7.54 -32.10
C VAL A 945 10.00 -6.35 -31.70
N LEU A 946 9.69 -5.18 -32.26
CA LEU A 946 10.39 -3.92 -32.00
C LEU A 946 9.78 -3.15 -30.82
N ALA A 947 8.46 -3.19 -30.71
CA ALA A 947 7.68 -2.57 -29.65
C ALA A 947 6.47 -3.45 -29.31
N TYR A 948 6.06 -3.42 -28.05
CA TYR A 948 4.94 -4.18 -27.50
C TYR A 948 4.17 -3.27 -26.54
N HIS A 949 2.85 -3.31 -26.59
CA HIS A 949 2.01 -2.71 -25.55
C HIS A 949 0.68 -3.45 -25.50
N ASP A 950 0.17 -3.72 -24.29
CA ASP A 950 -1.08 -4.42 -24.12
C ASP A 950 -2.32 -3.52 -24.35
N ARG A 951 -3.49 -4.14 -24.47
CA ARG A 951 -4.77 -3.44 -24.54
C ARG A 951 -5.51 -3.60 -23.21
N SER A 952 -5.76 -2.46 -22.57
CA SER A 952 -6.34 -2.33 -21.23
C SER A 952 -7.29 -1.13 -21.19
N ASP A 953 -7.17 -0.21 -20.21
CA ASP A 953 -8.07 0.94 -20.04
C ASP A 953 -7.99 1.91 -21.22
N GLY A 954 -9.15 2.32 -21.74
CA GLY A 954 -9.21 3.17 -22.95
C GLY A 954 -9.01 2.42 -24.28
N GLY A 955 -8.82 1.11 -24.21
CA GLY A 955 -8.84 0.20 -25.36
C GLY A 955 -7.71 0.43 -26.36
N LEU A 956 -7.93 -0.03 -27.59
CA LEU A 956 -6.95 0.06 -28.68
C LEU A 956 -6.51 1.51 -28.96
N PHE A 957 -7.41 2.48 -28.76
CA PHE A 957 -7.09 3.89 -28.91
C PHE A 957 -5.99 4.32 -27.93
N ALA A 958 -6.15 4.05 -26.64
CA ALA A 958 -5.15 4.40 -25.62
C ALA A 958 -3.82 3.72 -25.91
N THR A 959 -3.82 2.39 -26.14
CA THR A 959 -2.62 1.60 -26.50
C THR A 959 -1.84 2.25 -27.64
N LEU A 960 -2.49 2.55 -28.76
CA LEU A 960 -1.83 3.14 -29.93
C LEU A 960 -1.32 4.55 -29.67
N THR A 961 -2.06 5.37 -28.92
CA THR A 961 -1.60 6.72 -28.57
C THR A 961 -0.42 6.70 -27.62
N GLU A 962 -0.40 5.82 -26.62
CA GLU A 962 0.70 5.67 -25.66
C GLU A 962 1.97 5.16 -26.33
N MET A 963 1.84 4.20 -27.25
CA MET A 963 2.91 3.77 -28.13
C MET A 963 3.48 4.93 -28.97
N ALA A 964 2.60 5.75 -29.55
CA ALA A 964 2.98 6.94 -30.31
C ALA A 964 3.67 8.01 -29.42
N PHE A 965 3.26 8.16 -28.16
CA PHE A 965 3.91 9.06 -27.19
C PHE A 965 5.31 8.59 -26.85
N ALA A 966 5.48 7.30 -26.49
CA ALA A 966 6.77 6.70 -26.14
C ALA A 966 7.76 6.65 -27.32
N GLY A 967 7.26 6.48 -28.55
CA GLY A 967 8.05 6.56 -29.78
C GLY A 967 8.22 7.97 -30.35
N HIS A 968 7.47 8.95 -29.83
CA HIS A 968 7.39 10.33 -30.32
C HIS A 968 7.22 10.42 -31.85
N VAL A 969 6.27 9.64 -32.36
CA VAL A 969 6.02 9.48 -33.79
C VAL A 969 4.52 9.47 -34.06
N GLY A 970 4.10 9.97 -35.22
CA GLY A 970 2.72 9.83 -35.68
C GLY A 970 2.42 8.41 -36.17
N ILE A 971 1.15 8.03 -36.24
CA ILE A 971 0.70 6.71 -36.70
C ILE A 971 -0.50 6.84 -37.63
N SER A 972 -0.57 5.95 -38.62
CA SER A 972 -1.71 5.80 -39.51
C SER A 972 -2.28 4.40 -39.39
N VAL A 973 -3.53 4.31 -38.95
CA VAL A 973 -4.20 3.05 -38.62
C VAL A 973 -5.45 2.88 -39.48
N ASN A 974 -5.59 1.74 -40.13
CA ASN A 974 -6.76 1.35 -40.91
C ASN A 974 -7.66 0.43 -40.05
N LEU A 975 -8.92 0.84 -39.92
CA LEU A 975 -9.94 0.16 -39.12
C LEU A 975 -10.87 -0.73 -39.94
N ASP A 976 -10.71 -0.81 -41.25
CA ASP A 976 -11.62 -1.53 -42.16
C ASP A 976 -11.80 -2.99 -41.75
N VAL A 977 -10.69 -3.64 -41.35
CA VAL A 977 -10.65 -5.03 -40.91
C VAL A 977 -11.22 -5.25 -39.51
N LEU A 978 -11.28 -4.21 -38.68
CA LEU A 978 -11.79 -4.27 -37.31
C LEU A 978 -13.27 -3.87 -37.23
N ALA A 979 -13.73 -3.04 -38.17
CA ALA A 979 -15.09 -2.51 -38.21
C ALA A 979 -15.98 -3.24 -39.24
N VAL A 980 -15.65 -4.47 -39.66
CA VAL A 980 -16.42 -5.23 -40.66
C VAL A 980 -17.84 -5.48 -40.16
N ASP A 981 -18.85 -5.11 -40.94
CA ASP A 981 -20.25 -5.43 -40.63
C ASP A 981 -20.52 -6.90 -41.03
N PRO A 982 -20.73 -7.81 -40.07
CA PRO A 982 -20.99 -9.22 -40.37
C PRO A 982 -22.35 -9.44 -41.08
N VAL A 983 -23.28 -8.48 -41.01
CA VAL A 983 -24.59 -8.52 -41.68
C VAL A 983 -24.51 -7.99 -43.12
N ALA A 984 -23.46 -7.24 -43.47
CA ALA A 984 -23.21 -6.77 -44.83
C ALA A 984 -22.53 -7.81 -45.73
N ALA A 985 -22.05 -8.93 -45.16
CA ALA A 985 -21.50 -10.05 -45.90
C ALA A 985 -22.64 -10.91 -46.50
N ASP A 986 -22.76 -10.88 -47.83
CA ASP A 986 -23.51 -11.84 -48.67
C ASP A 986 -25.05 -11.83 -48.69
N TRP A 987 -25.69 -10.68 -48.92
CA TRP A 987 -26.97 -10.67 -49.67
C TRP A 987 -26.97 -9.60 -50.75
N GLY A 988 -26.65 -10.03 -51.96
CA GLY A 988 -26.91 -9.25 -53.17
C GLY A 988 -28.39 -8.93 -53.27
N ASP A 989 -28.68 -7.65 -53.50
CA ASP A 989 -29.98 -7.12 -53.91
C ASP A 989 -30.95 -6.71 -52.80
N PHE A 990 -30.59 -5.68 -52.00
CA PHE A 990 -31.56 -4.72 -51.45
C PHE A 990 -30.94 -3.32 -51.34
N LYS A 991 -31.73 -2.28 -51.64
CA LYS A 991 -31.37 -0.86 -51.50
C LYS A 991 -31.07 -0.50 -50.04
N ILE A 992 -29.84 -0.71 -49.59
CA ILE A 992 -29.38 -0.21 -48.30
C ILE A 992 -29.27 1.32 -48.41
N ARG A 993 -30.01 2.06 -47.57
CA ARG A 993 -29.91 3.52 -47.50
C ARG A 993 -28.53 3.89 -46.94
N THR A 994 -27.79 4.74 -47.65
CA THR A 994 -26.45 5.22 -47.29
C THR A 994 -26.32 5.68 -45.84
N ASP A 995 -27.39 6.28 -45.31
CA ASP A 995 -27.49 6.90 -44.00
C ASP A 995 -27.57 5.86 -42.86
N GLN A 996 -28.09 4.66 -43.11
CA GLN A 996 -28.10 3.56 -42.13
C GLN A 996 -26.77 2.83 -42.06
N VAL A 997 -26.04 2.75 -43.18
CA VAL A 997 -24.69 2.17 -43.24
C VAL A 997 -23.68 3.03 -42.48
N SER A 998 -23.77 4.36 -42.61
CA SER A 998 -22.84 5.27 -41.94
C SER A 998 -22.95 5.25 -40.41
N VAL A 999 -24.17 5.13 -39.86
CA VAL A 999 -24.39 5.04 -38.40
C VAL A 999 -23.84 3.73 -37.84
N ARG A 1000 -24.10 2.59 -38.49
CA ARG A 1000 -23.56 1.29 -38.07
C ARG A 1000 -22.04 1.24 -38.16
N ARG A 1001 -21.47 1.82 -39.22
CA ARG A 1001 -20.01 1.89 -39.39
C ARG A 1001 -19.36 2.71 -38.28
N HIS A 1002 -19.97 3.85 -37.91
CA HIS A 1002 -19.51 4.68 -36.80
C HIS A 1002 -19.55 3.93 -35.46
N GLU A 1003 -20.62 3.19 -35.18
CA GLU A 1003 -20.71 2.32 -34.00
C GLU A 1003 -19.57 1.29 -33.95
N LEU A 1004 -19.31 0.60 -35.07
CA LEU A 1004 -18.24 -0.40 -35.15
C LEU A 1004 -16.85 0.22 -34.97
N VAL A 1005 -16.62 1.44 -35.49
CA VAL A 1005 -15.37 2.18 -35.27
C VAL A 1005 -15.17 2.51 -33.78
N ILE A 1006 -16.20 3.01 -33.10
CA ILE A 1006 -16.13 3.29 -31.66
C ILE A 1006 -15.83 2.01 -30.89
N ARG A 1007 -16.58 0.93 -31.15
CA ARG A 1007 -16.38 -0.35 -30.48
C ARG A 1007 -14.97 -0.90 -30.72
N ALA A 1008 -14.47 -0.87 -31.95
CA ALA A 1008 -13.13 -1.36 -32.30
C ALA A 1008 -12.01 -0.60 -31.55
N LEU A 1009 -12.19 0.71 -31.34
CA LEU A 1009 -11.20 1.56 -30.70
C LEU A 1009 -11.23 1.50 -29.16
N PHE A 1010 -12.40 1.39 -28.55
CA PHE A 1010 -12.56 1.62 -27.12
C PHE A 1010 -13.02 0.41 -26.29
N ASN A 1011 -13.19 -0.76 -26.91
CA ASN A 1011 -13.36 -1.99 -26.14
C ASN A 1011 -12.08 -2.30 -25.34
N GLU A 1012 -12.26 -2.83 -24.15
CA GLU A 1012 -11.18 -3.15 -23.20
C GLU A 1012 -11.02 -4.67 -23.07
N GLU A 1013 -11.22 -5.38 -24.18
CA GLU A 1013 -10.91 -6.80 -24.28
C GLU A 1013 -9.39 -7.01 -24.21
N LEU A 1014 -8.96 -8.17 -23.72
CA LEU A 1014 -7.53 -8.51 -23.69
C LEU A 1014 -6.92 -8.50 -25.10
N GLY A 1015 -5.64 -8.16 -25.18
CA GLY A 1015 -4.90 -8.12 -26.43
C GLY A 1015 -3.62 -7.32 -26.32
N ALA A 1016 -2.92 -7.17 -27.45
CA ALA A 1016 -1.73 -6.32 -27.53
C ALA A 1016 -1.48 -5.83 -28.95
N VAL A 1017 -0.74 -4.73 -29.07
CA VAL A 1017 -0.20 -4.21 -30.33
C VAL A 1017 1.30 -4.45 -30.40
N LEU A 1018 1.74 -5.04 -31.51
CA LEU A 1018 3.14 -5.33 -31.81
C LEU A 1018 3.60 -4.41 -32.94
N GLN A 1019 4.78 -3.83 -32.82
CA GLN A 1019 5.48 -3.26 -33.97
C GLN A 1019 6.50 -4.26 -34.50
N VAL A 1020 6.47 -4.52 -35.80
CA VAL A 1020 7.34 -5.49 -36.46
C VAL A 1020 7.91 -4.91 -37.76
N ARG A 1021 9.08 -5.40 -38.20
CA ARG A 1021 9.64 -4.98 -39.50
C ARG A 1021 8.75 -5.51 -40.64
N ASP A 1022 8.55 -4.69 -41.67
CA ASP A 1022 7.70 -5.06 -42.81
C ASP A 1022 8.24 -6.31 -43.55
N GLY A 1023 9.57 -6.45 -43.62
CA GLY A 1023 10.23 -7.64 -44.17
C GLY A 1023 10.08 -8.91 -43.33
N GLU A 1024 9.71 -8.80 -42.06
CA GLU A 1024 9.59 -9.92 -41.11
C GLU A 1024 8.13 -10.22 -40.72
N LYS A 1025 7.17 -9.38 -41.14
CA LYS A 1025 5.75 -9.53 -40.79
C LYS A 1025 5.18 -10.91 -41.12
N SER A 1026 5.61 -11.53 -42.22
CA SER A 1026 5.16 -12.88 -42.60
C SER A 1026 5.58 -13.94 -41.57
N ALA A 1027 6.81 -13.86 -41.05
CA ALA A 1027 7.30 -14.77 -40.03
C ALA A 1027 6.54 -14.60 -38.71
N VAL A 1028 6.22 -13.36 -38.33
CA VAL A 1028 5.42 -13.06 -37.14
C VAL A 1028 4.00 -13.60 -37.28
N MET A 1029 3.34 -13.32 -38.41
CA MET A 1029 1.98 -13.80 -38.67
C MET A 1029 1.89 -15.32 -38.79
N GLU A 1030 2.94 -15.98 -39.31
CA GLU A 1030 3.04 -17.44 -39.35
C GLU A 1030 3.21 -18.04 -37.94
N ALA A 1031 4.05 -17.44 -37.09
CA ALA A 1031 4.18 -17.87 -35.69
C ALA A 1031 2.86 -17.72 -34.92
N LEU A 1032 2.17 -16.58 -35.08
CA LEU A 1032 0.84 -16.35 -34.49
C LEU A 1032 -0.18 -17.37 -35.03
N ARG A 1033 -0.14 -17.70 -36.33
CA ARG A 1033 -1.01 -18.72 -36.91
C ARG A 1033 -0.71 -20.12 -36.36
N ALA A 1034 0.55 -20.48 -36.23
CA ALA A 1034 0.99 -21.76 -35.67
C ALA A 1034 0.57 -21.91 -34.20
N ALA A 1035 0.55 -20.80 -33.45
CA ALA A 1035 0.02 -20.73 -32.08
C ALA A 1035 -1.53 -20.70 -32.02
N GLY A 1036 -2.22 -20.75 -33.16
CA GLY A 1036 -3.69 -20.70 -33.23
C GLY A 1036 -4.30 -19.31 -33.02
N LEU A 1037 -3.50 -18.25 -33.11
CA LEU A 1037 -3.89 -16.84 -32.97
C LEU A 1037 -4.00 -16.11 -34.32
N GLY A 1038 -3.78 -16.81 -35.44
CA GLY A 1038 -3.77 -16.18 -36.77
C GLY A 1038 -5.07 -15.47 -37.15
N ALA A 1039 -6.23 -15.99 -36.73
CA ALA A 1039 -7.53 -15.35 -36.94
C ALA A 1039 -7.76 -14.13 -36.03
N LEU A 1040 -7.06 -14.09 -34.90
CA LEU A 1040 -7.10 -13.01 -33.90
C LEU A 1040 -6.08 -11.92 -34.18
N SER A 1041 -5.24 -12.08 -35.21
CA SER A 1041 -4.11 -11.20 -35.49
C SER A 1041 -4.34 -10.43 -36.79
N GLN A 1042 -4.23 -9.11 -36.75
CA GLN A 1042 -4.47 -8.23 -37.91
C GLN A 1042 -3.38 -7.18 -38.04
N ILE A 1043 -2.92 -6.93 -39.27
CA ILE A 1043 -2.07 -5.76 -39.56
C ILE A 1043 -2.98 -4.54 -39.65
N ILE A 1044 -2.82 -3.60 -38.73
CA ILE A 1044 -3.74 -2.49 -38.56
C ILE A 1044 -3.15 -1.15 -38.99
N GLY A 1045 -1.82 -1.01 -39.12
CA GLY A 1045 -1.26 0.30 -39.42
C GLY A 1045 0.25 0.34 -39.49
N ARG A 1046 0.80 1.56 -39.40
CA ARG A 1046 2.24 1.84 -39.36
C ARG A 1046 2.53 3.23 -38.78
N PRO A 1047 3.76 3.50 -38.33
CA PRO A 1047 4.24 4.86 -38.09
C PRO A 1047 4.20 5.71 -39.36
N ASN A 1048 3.95 7.00 -39.22
CA ASN A 1048 3.99 7.99 -40.29
C ASN A 1048 5.00 9.12 -39.99
N SER A 1049 5.22 10.00 -40.97
CA SER A 1049 6.19 11.10 -40.89
C SER A 1049 5.55 12.47 -40.64
N THR A 1050 4.27 12.54 -40.25
CA THR A 1050 3.51 13.79 -40.14
C THR A 1050 3.26 14.22 -38.69
N ASP A 1051 3.72 13.44 -37.70
CA ASP A 1051 3.45 13.64 -36.25
C ASP A 1051 1.94 13.75 -35.92
N VAL A 1052 1.13 13.04 -36.71
CA VAL A 1052 -0.33 12.96 -36.56
C VAL A 1052 -0.72 11.53 -36.21
N VAL A 1053 -1.65 11.40 -35.27
CA VAL A 1053 -2.38 10.15 -35.01
C VAL A 1053 -3.65 10.18 -35.82
N GLU A 1054 -3.78 9.27 -36.78
CA GLU A 1054 -4.92 9.20 -37.68
C GLU A 1054 -5.48 7.78 -37.81
N PHE A 1055 -6.80 7.71 -37.79
CA PHE A 1055 -7.57 6.49 -37.99
C PHE A 1055 -8.38 6.62 -39.27
N TRP A 1056 -8.29 5.59 -40.11
CA TRP A 1056 -8.88 5.54 -41.44
C TRP A 1056 -9.93 4.44 -41.52
N CYS A 1057 -11.03 4.74 -42.18
CA CYS A 1057 -12.09 3.80 -42.51
C CYS A 1057 -12.63 4.15 -43.90
N ASP A 1058 -12.81 3.16 -44.77
CA ASP A 1058 -13.29 3.31 -46.15
C ASP A 1058 -12.47 4.35 -46.95
N ALA A 1059 -11.14 4.31 -46.78
CA ALA A 1059 -10.17 5.24 -47.35
C ALA A 1059 -10.39 6.73 -46.98
N LYS A 1060 -11.09 7.00 -45.86
CA LYS A 1060 -11.29 8.35 -45.32
C LYS A 1060 -10.74 8.45 -43.88
N PRO A 1061 -10.11 9.57 -43.50
CA PRO A 1061 -9.71 9.77 -42.11
C PRO A 1061 -10.97 10.04 -41.28
N VAL A 1062 -11.31 9.13 -40.37
CA VAL A 1062 -12.42 9.28 -39.42
C VAL A 1062 -11.99 10.03 -38.15
N PHE A 1063 -10.69 10.01 -37.86
CA PHE A 1063 -10.06 10.83 -36.82
C PHE A 1063 -8.65 11.20 -37.26
N SER A 1064 -8.23 12.43 -36.97
CA SER A 1064 -6.88 12.92 -37.26
C SER A 1064 -6.55 14.09 -36.34
N ARG A 1065 -5.56 13.92 -35.45
CA ARG A 1065 -5.09 14.96 -34.53
C ARG A 1065 -3.58 14.90 -34.37
N ALA A 1066 -2.95 16.06 -34.15
CA ALA A 1066 -1.53 16.12 -33.83
C ALA A 1066 -1.26 15.32 -32.54
N ARG A 1067 -0.20 14.49 -32.55
CA ARG A 1067 0.18 13.67 -31.39
C ARG A 1067 0.37 14.53 -30.15
N SER A 1068 0.94 15.73 -30.28
CA SER A 1068 1.14 16.68 -29.18
C SER A 1068 -0.15 17.11 -28.49
N VAL A 1069 -1.26 17.28 -29.22
CA VAL A 1069 -2.56 17.63 -28.63
C VAL A 1069 -3.10 16.49 -27.77
N LEU A 1070 -2.99 15.26 -28.27
CA LEU A 1070 -3.40 14.07 -27.52
C LEU A 1070 -2.51 13.84 -26.30
N HIS A 1071 -1.20 14.03 -26.45
CA HIS A 1071 -0.25 13.88 -25.35
C HIS A 1071 -0.49 14.92 -24.25
N SER A 1072 -0.85 16.15 -24.61
CA SER A 1072 -1.25 17.19 -23.65
C SER A 1072 -2.56 16.83 -22.92
N ALA A 1073 -3.56 16.31 -23.64
CA ALA A 1073 -4.81 15.86 -23.01
C ALA A 1073 -4.57 14.69 -22.04
N TRP A 1074 -3.74 13.72 -22.43
CA TRP A 1074 -3.32 12.60 -21.58
C TRP A 1074 -2.52 13.07 -20.35
N SER A 1075 -1.72 14.12 -20.47
CA SER A 1075 -0.90 14.64 -19.36
C SER A 1075 -1.67 15.57 -18.41
N GLU A 1076 -2.88 16.00 -18.76
CA GLU A 1076 -3.60 17.08 -18.08
C GLU A 1076 -3.83 16.78 -16.58
N THR A 1077 -4.32 15.58 -16.25
CA THR A 1077 -4.56 15.18 -14.85
C THR A 1077 -3.29 15.21 -14.02
N SER A 1078 -2.19 14.63 -14.52
CA SER A 1078 -0.90 14.63 -13.82
C SER A 1078 -0.36 16.05 -13.62
N TRP A 1079 -0.48 16.90 -14.64
CA TRP A 1079 -0.06 18.29 -14.55
C TRP A 1079 -0.85 19.06 -13.49
N ARG A 1080 -2.17 18.88 -13.43
CA ARG A 1080 -3.02 19.56 -12.44
C ARG A 1080 -2.73 19.11 -11.02
N ILE A 1081 -2.54 17.80 -10.79
CA ILE A 1081 -2.18 17.28 -9.46
C ILE A 1081 -0.81 17.81 -9.05
N ALA A 1082 0.19 17.75 -9.94
CA ALA A 1082 1.52 18.31 -9.67
C ALA A 1082 1.46 19.81 -9.36
N ARG A 1083 0.62 20.58 -10.08
CA ARG A 1083 0.43 22.01 -9.82
C ARG A 1083 -0.24 22.31 -8.48
N LEU A 1084 -1.11 21.42 -7.99
CA LEU A 1084 -1.75 21.55 -6.67
C LEU A 1084 -0.81 21.15 -5.53
N ARG A 1085 0.01 20.12 -5.76
CA ARG A 1085 0.87 19.48 -4.75
C ARG A 1085 2.25 20.14 -4.65
N ASP A 1086 2.90 20.35 -5.79
CA ASP A 1086 4.30 20.75 -5.95
C ASP A 1086 4.41 22.26 -6.24
N ASN A 1087 5.60 22.74 -6.63
CA ASN A 1087 5.76 24.13 -7.05
C ASN A 1087 5.04 24.35 -8.41
N PRO A 1088 4.03 25.24 -8.49
CA PRO A 1088 3.25 25.47 -9.71
C PRO A 1088 4.03 25.97 -10.92
N GLU A 1089 5.23 26.54 -10.73
CA GLU A 1089 6.11 26.95 -11.85
C GLU A 1089 6.90 25.77 -12.43
N CYS A 1090 7.14 24.73 -11.62
CA CYS A 1090 7.84 23.52 -12.05
C CYS A 1090 6.90 22.52 -12.73
N ALA A 1091 5.63 22.51 -12.31
CA ALA A 1091 4.56 21.70 -12.89
C ALA A 1091 4.05 22.30 -14.20
#